data_AF-A0A927YM01-F1
#
_entry.id   AF-A0A927YM01-F1
#
_cell.length_a   1.000
_cell.length_b   1.000
_cell.length_c   1.000
_cell.angle_alpha   90.00
_cell.angle_beta   90.00
_cell.angle_gamma   90.00
#
_symmetry.space_group_name_H-M   'P 1'
#
loop_
_entity.id
_entity.type
_entity.pdbx_description
1 polymer ?
#
loop_
_entity_poly.entity_id
_entity_poly.type
_entity_poly.pdbx_seq_one_letter_code
_entity_poly.pdbx_strand_id
1 'polypeptide(L)'
;MNKFIKSMLGLAMTAAMFAGMTQDVSAATVINGSYVKGDYENNPLVTQSYGADPGVMVYNDTVYVYTTNDSEEFAGNNENTYGKINQLNCYSSKDMVNWTDHGAFNIAGRNGAAKWANNSWAPTVCWKRINGKDKFFLYFANNASSIGVLTADSPTGPWRDPIGRAFITKSTPNCNVEWLFDPAVLVDSDGTGYLYFGGGVPRGQDAHPRTARVIKLGNDMISTSGTAAMIDAPYLFEDSGINKIGNTYYYSYCSNWNCRDGFRNATIQVMTSRNPMGPFTYQGEIMGNPAQFFNGSGGNNHHQIFEFKGQYYMAYHTHTVESQVVRRNLGYRTTHIDRVNVSNGRINTVKQTLNGVPMNPSVNPYDWVQAETMFTQAGIQVRGNGDGSAWVSDINNGDFTKTKGVKFTKGVSAITATVQSNGNGSIEVREGSQNGTLLGTINVSATNGSFKDFTANVKNVSGTKDICLVFRGSFAFDRWKATDANGSTATEEPQPTQPSGQNVNTNSTASIANGWYYLKNTNSQKYLTVTDDKAAPATNVIISTGTGVQGQKWYVENVGNGYITLKSGLGNYMLDVANGADEDGANLQIYTAYGHDAQQFVVKNTKKSGVYTIGTKVSNAVRYVDVYEHKKVDGTNVCQWLYYGNPNQEWIFEPVNNQSQGSQPASRPSNPEPSNPEPSQPAPKGLDLNTSISRWNGGYNVSLKLENNTGSTVNDWTIKIKKSDVNIGSSWNMSVEAEGDYYVITPVDWNKSIANGQSVEIGFQGNGSIGNSIDAIVQ
;
A
#
# COMPACT_ATOMS: atom_id res chain seq x y z
N MET A 1 50.52 44.58 -34.73
CA MET A 1 50.75 45.96 -34.22
C MET A 1 50.71 45.94 -32.70
N ASN A 2 51.71 46.57 -32.08
CA ASN A 2 51.91 46.93 -30.66
C ASN A 2 51.73 45.88 -29.53
N LYS A 3 52.48 46.15 -28.44
CA LYS A 3 53.01 45.22 -27.44
C LYS A 3 53.36 46.04 -26.19
N PHE A 4 53.24 45.46 -24.97
CA PHE A 4 53.64 46.05 -23.66
C PHE A 4 52.79 47.25 -23.15
N ILE A 5 52.74 47.66 -21.85
CA ILE A 5 53.77 47.76 -20.78
C ILE A 5 53.21 47.57 -19.33
N LYS A 6 53.94 46.73 -18.54
CA LYS A 6 54.37 46.76 -17.10
C LYS A 6 53.58 47.40 -15.91
N SER A 7 53.27 46.54 -14.94
CA SER A 7 53.66 46.46 -13.50
C SER A 7 54.10 47.68 -12.61
N MET A 8 53.48 47.72 -11.41
CA MET A 8 54.03 47.87 -10.02
C MET A 8 54.81 49.13 -9.52
N LEU A 9 54.28 49.71 -8.43
CA LEU A 9 54.94 50.23 -7.20
C LEU A 9 53.82 50.47 -6.12
N GLY A 10 54.03 50.58 -4.79
CA GLY A 10 55.16 50.21 -3.93
C GLY A 10 55.15 50.87 -2.52
N LEU A 11 55.00 50.08 -1.44
CA LEU A 11 55.14 50.44 0.01
C LEU A 11 54.07 51.40 0.61
N ALA A 12 53.80 51.49 1.93
CA ALA A 12 54.56 51.04 3.13
C ALA A 12 53.67 50.51 4.29
N MET A 13 54.32 49.99 5.35
CA MET A 13 53.72 49.30 6.52
C MET A 13 53.10 50.23 7.58
N THR A 14 52.17 49.67 8.39
CA THR A 14 52.16 49.87 9.84
C THR A 14 51.60 48.62 10.53
N ALA A 15 52.15 48.24 11.69
CA ALA A 15 51.86 46.96 12.35
C ALA A 15 50.97 47.12 13.59
N ALA A 16 50.03 46.19 13.78
CA ALA A 16 49.40 45.88 15.05
C ALA A 16 49.04 44.39 15.09
N MET A 17 49.52 43.67 16.11
CA MET A 17 49.20 42.25 16.31
C MET A 17 47.85 42.12 17.02
N PHE A 18 46.98 41.18 16.60
CA PHE A 18 46.21 40.34 17.52
C PHE A 18 45.51 39.18 16.79
N ALA A 19 45.64 37.97 17.37
CA ALA A 19 44.86 36.74 17.16
C ALA A 19 44.68 36.19 15.73
N GLY A 20 44.77 34.86 15.60
CA GLY A 20 44.65 34.17 14.32
C GLY A 20 43.26 34.28 13.71
N MET A 21 43.17 34.89 12.53
CA MET A 21 42.02 34.72 11.65
C MET A 21 42.12 33.34 11.01
N THR A 22 41.19 32.43 11.34
CA THR A 22 40.87 31.35 10.42
C THR A 22 40.33 32.00 9.14
N GLN A 23 40.93 31.67 7.99
CA GLN A 23 40.29 31.93 6.71
C GLN A 23 39.17 30.90 6.52
N ASP A 24 38.06 31.08 7.24
CA ASP A 24 36.79 30.42 6.92
C ASP A 24 36.16 31.10 5.68
N VAL A 25 36.88 31.03 4.57
CA VAL A 25 36.36 31.31 3.23
C VAL A 25 35.77 30.01 2.68
N SER A 26 34.65 29.60 3.25
CA SER A 26 33.85 28.44 2.78
C SER A 26 32.48 28.89 2.24
N ALA A 27 32.49 29.97 1.46
CA ALA A 27 31.35 30.39 0.66
C ALA A 27 31.34 29.69 -0.71
N ALA A 28 30.43 28.72 -0.86
CA ALA A 28 29.89 28.22 -2.12
C ALA A 28 30.88 27.63 -3.17
N THR A 29 31.37 26.41 -2.90
CA THR A 29 31.79 25.50 -3.99
C THR A 29 30.58 24.72 -4.49
N VAL A 30 29.74 25.36 -5.33
CA VAL A 30 28.65 24.65 -6.01
C VAL A 30 29.22 23.90 -7.22
N ILE A 31 29.58 22.64 -7.00
CA ILE A 31 29.65 21.60 -8.02
C ILE A 31 28.60 20.56 -7.58
N ASN A 32 27.71 20.16 -8.50
CA ASN A 32 26.53 19.28 -8.26
C ASN A 32 25.36 19.84 -7.40
N GLY A 33 25.19 21.17 -7.36
CA GLY A 33 23.89 21.86 -7.57
C GLY A 33 22.63 21.48 -6.79
N SER A 34 22.69 20.70 -5.70
CA SER A 34 21.51 20.20 -4.98
C SER A 34 21.37 20.82 -3.59
N TYR A 35 20.12 21.00 -3.15
CA TYR A 35 19.80 21.50 -1.81
C TYR A 35 20.06 20.40 -0.76
N VAL A 36 20.73 20.74 0.34
CA VAL A 36 20.93 19.82 1.47
C VAL A 36 19.90 20.16 2.54
N LYS A 37 19.00 19.23 2.85
CA LYS A 37 17.95 19.43 3.85
C LYS A 37 18.54 19.57 5.24
N GLY A 38 18.06 20.53 6.02
CA GLY A 38 18.35 20.64 7.45
C GLY A 38 17.73 19.47 8.22
N ASP A 39 18.27 19.10 9.39
CA ASP A 39 17.81 17.92 10.13
C ASP A 39 16.34 17.97 10.61
N TYR A 40 15.73 19.15 10.64
CA TYR A 40 14.31 19.34 10.93
C TYR A 40 13.41 19.30 9.67
N GLU A 41 14.00 19.29 8.47
CA GLU A 41 13.30 19.47 7.19
C GLU A 41 12.94 18.12 6.56
N ASN A 42 11.76 17.57 6.87
CA ASN A 42 11.30 16.37 6.16
C ASN A 42 10.75 16.72 4.76
N ASN A 43 10.39 17.99 4.52
CA ASN A 43 10.09 18.56 3.21
C ASN A 43 11.24 19.45 2.69
N PRO A 44 11.51 19.48 1.37
CA PRO A 44 10.91 18.65 0.32
C PRO A 44 11.26 17.17 0.49
N LEU A 45 10.51 16.27 -0.15
CA LEU A 45 10.73 14.82 -0.02
C LEU A 45 12.17 14.44 -0.42
N VAL A 46 12.60 14.98 -1.57
CA VAL A 46 13.90 14.74 -2.23
C VAL A 46 14.52 16.06 -2.70
N THR A 47 15.82 16.06 -2.99
CA THR A 47 16.56 17.26 -3.46
C THR A 47 17.58 17.02 -4.56
N GLN A 48 17.85 15.76 -4.90
CA GLN A 48 18.70 15.35 -6.02
C GLN A 48 18.05 15.59 -7.39
N SER A 49 16.74 15.84 -7.42
CA SER A 49 15.92 15.97 -8.63
C SER A 49 14.72 16.91 -8.40
N TYR A 50 14.26 17.56 -9.47
CA TYR A 50 12.97 18.24 -9.52
C TYR A 50 11.86 17.25 -9.92
N GLY A 51 10.72 17.38 -9.25
CA GLY A 51 9.61 16.44 -9.32
C GLY A 51 8.32 17.13 -8.88
N ALA A 52 7.43 17.35 -9.84
CA ALA A 52 6.19 18.08 -9.68
C ALA A 52 4.94 17.20 -9.79
N ASP A 53 3.79 17.79 -9.50
CA ASP A 53 2.46 17.22 -9.81
C ASP A 53 2.27 15.82 -9.19
N PRO A 54 2.27 15.73 -7.84
CA PRO A 54 2.50 14.46 -7.15
C PRO A 54 1.28 13.53 -7.15
N GLY A 55 1.33 12.49 -7.97
CA GLY A 55 0.41 11.35 -7.92
C GLY A 55 0.80 10.36 -6.83
N VAL A 56 -0.09 10.07 -5.88
CA VAL A 56 0.22 9.23 -4.70
C VAL A 56 -0.57 7.94 -4.69
N MET A 57 0.10 6.82 -4.42
CA MET A 57 -0.51 5.51 -4.22
C MET A 57 -0.01 4.88 -2.93
N VAL A 58 -0.90 4.32 -2.12
CA VAL A 58 -0.54 3.53 -0.94
C VAL A 58 -0.77 2.04 -1.21
N TYR A 59 0.28 1.25 -1.02
CA TYR A 59 0.27 -0.20 -1.23
C TYR A 59 1.25 -0.87 -0.26
N ASN A 60 0.82 -1.94 0.44
CA ASN A 60 1.62 -2.71 1.39
C ASN A 60 2.51 -1.85 2.33
N ASP A 61 1.87 -1.03 3.17
CA ASP A 61 2.49 -0.10 4.13
C ASP A 61 3.55 0.87 3.57
N THR A 62 3.51 1.08 2.26
CA THR A 62 4.44 1.94 1.54
C THR A 62 3.66 3.00 0.76
N VAL A 63 4.06 4.25 0.91
CA VAL A 63 3.57 5.38 0.10
C VAL A 63 4.48 5.50 -1.11
N TYR A 64 3.90 5.44 -2.31
CA TYR A 64 4.57 5.70 -3.59
C TYR A 64 4.12 7.06 -4.10
N VAL A 65 5.07 7.89 -4.52
CA VAL A 65 4.84 9.25 -5.04
C VAL A 65 5.47 9.35 -6.42
N TYR A 66 4.64 9.52 -7.44
CA TYR A 66 5.06 9.74 -8.82
C TYR A 66 4.99 11.22 -9.14
N THR A 67 5.92 11.71 -9.95
CA THR A 67 5.98 13.14 -10.28
C THR A 67 6.35 13.38 -11.74
N THR A 68 5.76 14.41 -12.36
CA THR A 68 6.26 15.02 -13.60
C THR A 68 7.76 15.30 -13.44
N ASN A 69 8.60 14.77 -14.34
CA ASN A 69 10.06 14.92 -14.23
C ASN A 69 10.54 16.29 -14.75
N ASP A 70 10.29 17.36 -13.98
CA ASP A 70 10.79 18.71 -14.23
C ASP A 70 12.33 18.77 -14.46
N SER A 71 13.08 17.76 -14.00
CA SER A 71 14.54 17.67 -14.22
C SER A 71 14.93 17.50 -15.69
N GLU A 72 14.06 16.99 -16.58
CA GLU A 72 14.38 16.77 -18.00
C GLU A 72 14.71 18.07 -18.75
N GLU A 73 14.14 19.20 -18.33
CA GLU A 73 14.41 20.50 -18.95
C GLU A 73 15.51 21.30 -18.24
N PHE A 74 16.02 20.81 -17.10
CA PHE A 74 17.02 21.49 -16.27
C PHE A 74 18.42 21.49 -16.88
N ALA A 75 18.58 22.23 -17.98
CA ALA A 75 19.86 22.47 -18.64
C ALA A 75 20.27 23.94 -18.46
N GLY A 76 21.20 24.22 -17.54
CA GLY A 76 21.85 25.53 -17.44
C GLY A 76 20.94 26.69 -16.99
N ASN A 77 19.94 26.43 -16.14
CA ASN A 77 19.01 27.44 -15.60
C ASN A 77 18.18 28.17 -16.70
N ASN A 78 17.72 27.42 -17.70
CA ASN A 78 16.66 27.87 -18.62
C ASN A 78 15.28 27.79 -17.95
N GLU A 79 14.30 28.54 -18.46
CA GLU A 79 12.89 28.42 -18.04
C GLU A 79 12.34 27.02 -18.37
N ASN A 80 11.62 26.41 -17.42
CA ASN A 80 10.95 25.12 -17.62
C ASN A 80 9.74 25.33 -18.53
N THR A 81 9.77 24.75 -19.73
CA THR A 81 8.67 24.88 -20.71
C THR A 81 7.68 23.72 -20.66
N TYR A 82 7.97 22.69 -19.85
CA TYR A 82 7.25 21.41 -19.70
C TYR A 82 7.14 20.55 -20.99
N GLY A 83 7.27 21.16 -22.17
CA GLY A 83 7.00 20.58 -23.48
C GLY A 83 7.88 19.40 -23.89
N LYS A 84 9.00 19.17 -23.22
CA LYS A 84 9.89 18.01 -23.46
C LYS A 84 9.69 16.89 -22.44
N ILE A 85 9.02 17.14 -21.32
CA ILE A 85 8.90 16.17 -20.22
C ILE A 85 8.06 14.97 -20.69
N ASN A 86 8.70 13.81 -20.75
CA ASN A 86 8.20 12.52 -21.26
C ASN A 86 8.48 11.35 -20.28
N GLN A 87 9.14 11.66 -19.16
CA GLN A 87 9.39 10.76 -18.04
C GLN A 87 8.62 11.16 -16.78
N LEU A 88 8.50 10.21 -15.87
CA LEU A 88 8.03 10.43 -14.51
C LEU A 88 9.06 9.87 -13.52
N ASN A 89 9.30 10.55 -12.41
CA ASN A 89 10.05 9.97 -11.29
C ASN A 89 9.10 9.19 -10.38
N CYS A 90 9.61 8.22 -9.62
CA CYS A 90 8.87 7.59 -8.53
C CYS A 90 9.72 7.51 -7.27
N TYR A 91 9.15 7.92 -6.13
CA TYR A 91 9.75 7.80 -4.81
C TYR A 91 8.88 6.90 -3.94
N SER A 92 9.46 6.18 -2.98
CA SER A 92 8.66 5.44 -1.99
C SER A 92 9.16 5.58 -0.56
N SER A 93 8.26 5.50 0.42
CA SER A 93 8.60 5.57 1.84
C SER A 93 7.63 4.78 2.72
N LYS A 94 8.16 4.24 3.82
CA LYS A 94 7.40 3.59 4.90
C LYS A 94 7.29 4.46 6.16
N ASP A 95 8.09 5.54 6.24
CA ASP A 95 8.21 6.44 7.40
C ASP A 95 7.99 7.93 7.09
N MET A 96 7.72 8.27 5.83
CA MET A 96 7.50 9.63 5.29
C MET A 96 8.73 10.54 5.28
N VAL A 97 9.93 10.01 5.59
CA VAL A 97 11.13 10.82 5.84
C VAL A 97 12.34 10.31 5.07
N ASN A 98 12.58 9.01 5.08
CA ASN A 98 13.52 8.35 4.18
C ASN A 98 12.76 7.94 2.92
N TRP A 99 13.18 8.45 1.77
CA TRP A 99 12.59 8.15 0.48
C TRP A 99 13.56 7.30 -0.33
N THR A 100 13.08 6.17 -0.84
CA THR A 100 13.75 5.36 -1.87
C THR A 100 13.44 5.99 -3.23
N ASP A 101 14.47 6.40 -3.96
CA ASP A 101 14.33 6.92 -5.32
C ASP A 101 14.37 5.77 -6.34
N HIS A 102 13.25 5.50 -7.02
CA HIS A 102 13.16 4.45 -8.04
C HIS A 102 13.61 4.91 -9.43
N GLY A 103 14.17 6.12 -9.53
CA GLY A 103 14.64 6.74 -10.76
C GLY A 103 13.51 7.23 -11.66
N ALA A 104 13.91 7.62 -12.87
CA ALA A 104 13.01 8.09 -13.92
C ALA A 104 12.50 6.93 -14.80
N PHE A 105 11.21 6.93 -15.06
CA PHE A 105 10.50 5.97 -15.89
C PHE A 105 10.28 6.55 -17.29
N ASN A 106 10.60 5.79 -18.34
CA ASN A 106 10.32 6.20 -19.72
C ASN A 106 8.83 5.95 -20.03
N ILE A 107 8.01 7.00 -19.94
CA ILE A 107 6.55 6.90 -20.07
C ILE A 107 6.13 7.17 -21.51
N ALA A 108 6.51 8.32 -22.06
CA ALA A 108 6.14 8.77 -23.41
C ALA A 108 7.33 8.73 -24.38
N GLY A 109 7.07 9.00 -25.66
CA GLY A 109 8.08 9.07 -26.72
C GLY A 109 8.60 7.72 -27.21
N ARG A 110 9.58 7.77 -28.12
CA ARG A 110 10.09 6.59 -28.86
C ARG A 110 10.60 5.44 -27.97
N ASN A 111 11.17 5.81 -26.83
CA ASN A 111 11.77 4.88 -25.86
C ASN A 111 10.85 4.59 -24.66
N GLY A 112 9.69 5.27 -24.57
CA GLY A 112 8.71 5.07 -23.52
C GLY A 112 7.72 3.94 -23.79
N ALA A 113 6.94 3.61 -22.77
CA ALA A 113 5.87 2.63 -22.85
C ALA A 113 4.76 3.07 -23.85
N ALA A 114 4.33 4.33 -23.77
CA ALA A 114 3.34 4.96 -24.65
C ALA A 114 3.99 5.69 -25.83
N LYS A 115 4.38 4.93 -26.86
CA LYS A 115 5.10 5.44 -28.05
C LYS A 115 4.34 6.48 -28.89
N TRP A 116 3.03 6.64 -28.66
CA TRP A 116 2.17 7.62 -29.34
C TRP A 116 2.14 8.98 -28.63
N ALA A 117 2.54 9.03 -27.35
CA ALA A 117 2.56 10.25 -26.55
C ALA A 117 3.90 10.98 -26.74
N ASN A 118 3.87 12.31 -26.64
CA ASN A 118 5.08 13.14 -26.59
C ASN A 118 5.40 13.57 -25.16
N ASN A 119 4.39 13.65 -24.28
CA ASN A 119 4.53 14.12 -22.91
C ASN A 119 3.89 13.16 -21.90
N SER A 120 4.34 13.28 -20.64
CA SER A 120 3.76 12.59 -19.48
C SER A 120 3.72 13.51 -18.27
N TRP A 121 2.67 14.34 -18.19
CA TRP A 121 2.46 15.28 -17.08
C TRP A 121 1.41 14.76 -16.11
N ALA A 122 1.42 15.29 -14.89
CA ALA A 122 0.39 15.11 -13.85
C ALA A 122 -0.07 13.66 -13.70
N PRO A 123 0.81 12.76 -13.21
CA PRO A 123 0.45 11.37 -13.03
C PRO A 123 -0.59 11.18 -11.92
N THR A 124 -1.46 10.20 -12.10
CA THR A 124 -2.21 9.60 -10.98
C THR A 124 -2.12 8.08 -11.08
N VAL A 125 -1.98 7.42 -9.94
CA VAL A 125 -1.67 5.99 -9.88
C VAL A 125 -2.56 5.30 -8.86
N CYS A 126 -3.10 4.14 -9.24
CA CYS A 126 -3.88 3.30 -8.35
C CYS A 126 -3.56 1.82 -8.58
N TRP A 127 -4.03 0.98 -7.66
CA TRP A 127 -4.04 -0.46 -7.83
C TRP A 127 -5.47 -1.00 -7.64
N LYS A 128 -5.75 -2.14 -8.29
CA LYS A 128 -7.00 -2.88 -8.13
C LYS A 128 -6.73 -4.37 -8.25
N ARG A 129 -7.39 -5.18 -7.43
CA ARG A 129 -7.39 -6.64 -7.56
C ARG A 129 -8.30 -7.07 -8.70
N ILE A 130 -7.73 -7.70 -9.73
CA ILE A 130 -8.43 -8.21 -10.91
C ILE A 130 -8.05 -9.69 -11.07
N ASN A 131 -9.06 -10.57 -11.13
CA ASN A 131 -8.89 -12.02 -11.24
C ASN A 131 -7.93 -12.60 -10.17
N GLY A 132 -8.05 -12.11 -8.93
CA GLY A 132 -7.23 -12.55 -7.79
C GLY A 132 -5.80 -12.01 -7.76
N LYS A 133 -5.40 -11.14 -8.70
CA LYS A 133 -4.07 -10.52 -8.74
C LYS A 133 -4.17 -9.00 -8.64
N ASP A 134 -3.24 -8.39 -7.91
CA ASP A 134 -3.14 -6.94 -7.87
C ASP A 134 -2.54 -6.42 -9.17
N LYS A 135 -3.18 -5.39 -9.73
CA LYS A 135 -2.79 -4.72 -10.97
C LYS A 135 -2.66 -3.24 -10.70
N PHE A 136 -1.62 -2.63 -11.27
CA PHE A 136 -1.30 -1.23 -11.08
C PHE A 136 -1.61 -0.46 -12.36
N PHE A 137 -2.16 0.73 -12.22
CA PHE A 137 -2.62 1.59 -13.31
C PHE A 137 -2.05 3.00 -13.12
N LEU A 138 -1.31 3.48 -14.10
CA LEU A 138 -0.75 4.84 -14.13
C LEU A 138 -1.42 5.60 -15.27
N TYR A 139 -2.12 6.67 -14.93
CA TYR A 139 -2.70 7.61 -15.89
C TYR A 139 -1.82 8.85 -15.96
N PHE A 140 -1.69 9.45 -17.14
CA PHE A 140 -0.86 10.62 -17.38
C PHE A 140 -1.46 11.50 -18.48
N ALA A 141 -1.21 12.81 -18.43
CA ALA A 141 -1.58 13.73 -19.50
C ALA A 141 -0.49 13.81 -20.58
N ASN A 142 -0.89 13.63 -21.84
CA ASN A 142 -0.05 13.90 -23.01
C ASN A 142 -0.29 15.35 -23.44
N ASN A 143 0.31 16.28 -22.69
CA ASN A 143 0.02 17.72 -22.75
C ASN A 143 -1.49 17.97 -22.45
N ALA A 144 -2.00 19.18 -22.68
CA ALA A 144 -3.41 19.56 -22.50
C ALA A 144 -4.41 18.90 -23.50
N SER A 145 -4.04 17.77 -24.12
CA SER A 145 -4.71 17.22 -25.31
C SER A 145 -5.44 15.90 -25.12
N SER A 146 -4.95 15.05 -24.22
CA SER A 146 -5.36 13.64 -24.09
C SER A 146 -4.74 13.00 -22.85
N ILE A 147 -5.37 11.93 -22.36
CA ILE A 147 -4.88 11.15 -21.21
C ILE A 147 -4.53 9.74 -21.69
N GLY A 148 -3.38 9.22 -21.27
CA GLY A 148 -2.97 7.83 -21.45
C GLY A 148 -3.23 6.99 -20.19
N VAL A 149 -3.15 5.65 -20.34
CA VAL A 149 -3.11 4.71 -19.21
C VAL A 149 -2.07 3.63 -19.49
N LEU A 150 -1.25 3.31 -18.48
CA LEU A 150 -0.30 2.21 -18.48
C LEU A 150 -0.68 1.20 -17.39
N THR A 151 -0.20 -0.03 -17.55
CA THR A 151 -0.43 -1.14 -16.62
C THR A 151 0.89 -1.76 -16.14
N ALA A 152 0.89 -2.27 -14.91
CA ALA A 152 2.00 -3.03 -14.34
C ALA A 152 1.53 -4.12 -13.35
N ASP A 153 2.44 -5.04 -13.02
CA ASP A 153 2.28 -6.09 -12.00
C ASP A 153 3.00 -5.75 -10.67
N SER A 154 3.59 -4.55 -10.57
CA SER A 154 4.27 -4.02 -9.39
C SER A 154 4.06 -2.49 -9.33
N PRO A 155 4.10 -1.89 -8.12
CA PRO A 155 4.04 -0.43 -7.95
C PRO A 155 5.27 0.31 -8.54
N THR A 156 6.28 -0.39 -9.06
CA THR A 156 7.41 0.24 -9.76
C THR A 156 7.53 -0.23 -11.20
N GLY A 157 6.44 -0.68 -11.83
CA GLY A 157 6.49 -1.16 -13.20
C GLY A 157 7.07 -2.59 -13.32
N PRO A 158 7.69 -2.95 -14.46
CA PRO A 158 7.83 -2.15 -15.68
C PRO A 158 6.47 -1.85 -16.31
N TRP A 159 6.25 -0.59 -16.68
CA TRP A 159 4.99 -0.12 -17.23
C TRP A 159 4.78 -0.56 -18.69
N ARG A 160 3.54 -0.87 -19.05
CA ARG A 160 3.14 -1.28 -20.41
C ARG A 160 1.89 -0.54 -20.85
N ASP A 161 1.88 -0.03 -22.08
CA ASP A 161 0.69 0.52 -22.72
C ASP A 161 -0.20 -0.63 -23.22
N PRO A 162 -1.42 -0.82 -22.68
CA PRO A 162 -2.32 -1.89 -23.09
C PRO A 162 -3.23 -1.49 -24.26
N ILE A 163 -3.26 -0.21 -24.66
CA ILE A 163 -4.19 0.34 -25.66
C ILE A 163 -3.47 0.74 -26.96
N GLY A 164 -2.22 1.19 -26.87
CA GLY A 164 -1.40 1.65 -28.00
C GLY A 164 -1.80 3.03 -28.54
N ARG A 165 -2.65 3.77 -27.83
CA ARG A 165 -3.15 5.12 -28.16
C ARG A 165 -3.68 5.81 -26.91
N ALA A 166 -4.00 7.11 -27.04
CA ALA A 166 -4.74 7.87 -26.03
C ALA A 166 -5.99 7.12 -25.52
N PHE A 167 -6.17 7.14 -24.20
CA PHE A 167 -7.28 6.53 -23.49
C PHE A 167 -8.50 7.46 -23.49
N ILE A 168 -8.32 8.70 -23.01
CA ILE A 168 -9.32 9.77 -23.10
C ILE A 168 -8.87 10.82 -24.11
N THR A 169 -9.80 11.23 -24.97
CA THR A 169 -9.60 12.23 -26.03
C THR A 169 -10.77 13.22 -26.04
N LYS A 170 -10.64 14.34 -26.77
CA LYS A 170 -11.76 15.28 -26.99
C LYS A 170 -12.95 14.67 -27.76
N SER A 171 -12.78 13.49 -28.39
CA SER A 171 -13.85 12.71 -29.01
C SER A 171 -14.50 11.66 -28.09
N THR A 172 -13.97 11.45 -26.88
CA THR A 172 -14.66 10.66 -25.84
C THR A 172 -15.95 11.38 -25.43
N PRO A 173 -17.09 10.67 -25.20
CA PRO A 173 -18.37 11.32 -24.95
C PRO A 173 -18.35 12.35 -23.81
N ASN A 174 -18.70 13.60 -24.16
CA ASN A 174 -18.65 14.79 -23.30
C ASN A 174 -17.24 15.23 -22.82
N CYS A 175 -16.15 14.81 -23.48
CA CYS A 175 -14.78 15.17 -23.09
C CYS A 175 -14.13 16.30 -23.92
N ASN A 176 -14.89 16.99 -24.78
CA ASN A 176 -14.39 18.16 -25.51
C ASN A 176 -14.33 19.40 -24.60
N VAL A 177 -13.26 19.49 -23.80
CA VAL A 177 -12.98 20.57 -22.84
C VAL A 177 -11.81 21.44 -23.29
N GLU A 178 -11.55 22.56 -22.62
CA GLU A 178 -10.46 23.50 -22.96
C GLU A 178 -9.10 22.79 -22.89
N TRP A 179 -8.69 22.37 -21.69
CA TRP A 179 -7.53 21.51 -21.44
C TRP A 179 -7.98 20.12 -20.99
N LEU A 180 -7.49 19.08 -21.66
CA LEU A 180 -7.78 17.68 -21.36
C LEU A 180 -6.54 17.01 -20.76
N PHE A 181 -6.35 17.25 -19.47
CA PHE A 181 -5.17 16.85 -18.68
C PHE A 181 -5.54 16.61 -17.21
N ASP A 182 -4.53 16.59 -16.32
CA ASP A 182 -4.64 16.47 -14.86
C ASP A 182 -5.61 15.37 -14.40
N PRO A 183 -5.31 14.10 -14.75
CA PRO A 183 -6.10 12.97 -14.31
C PRO A 183 -5.98 12.76 -12.79
N ALA A 184 -7.09 12.46 -12.13
CA ALA A 184 -7.13 11.81 -10.82
C ALA A 184 -8.05 10.60 -10.84
N VAL A 185 -7.63 9.50 -10.23
CA VAL A 185 -8.39 8.24 -10.21
C VAL A 185 -8.87 7.89 -8.81
N LEU A 186 -10.12 7.46 -8.71
CA LEU A 186 -10.69 6.82 -7.53
C LEU A 186 -11.01 5.36 -7.86
N VAL A 187 -10.47 4.43 -7.08
CA VAL A 187 -11.04 3.08 -6.94
C VAL A 187 -11.92 3.11 -5.70
N ASP A 188 -13.23 3.03 -5.90
CA ASP A 188 -14.21 3.11 -4.83
C ASP A 188 -14.30 1.77 -4.06
N SER A 189 -14.93 1.76 -2.89
CA SER A 189 -15.01 0.62 -1.98
C SER A 189 -15.79 -0.59 -2.54
N ASP A 190 -16.57 -0.40 -3.61
CA ASP A 190 -17.22 -1.46 -4.38
C ASP A 190 -16.33 -2.02 -5.52
N GLY A 191 -15.11 -1.46 -5.68
CA GLY A 191 -14.19 -1.75 -6.77
C GLY A 191 -14.47 -0.98 -8.06
N THR A 192 -15.46 -0.10 -8.13
CA THR A 192 -15.71 0.74 -9.30
C THR A 192 -14.60 1.80 -9.46
N GLY A 193 -14.04 1.90 -10.66
CA GLY A 193 -13.11 2.98 -11.01
C GLY A 193 -13.82 4.24 -11.52
N TYR A 194 -13.31 5.41 -11.16
CA TYR A 194 -13.72 6.71 -11.69
C TYR A 194 -12.49 7.55 -12.01
N LEU A 195 -12.46 8.18 -13.18
CA LEU A 195 -11.38 9.07 -13.62
C LEU A 195 -11.93 10.50 -13.75
N TYR A 196 -11.31 11.42 -13.03
CA TYR A 196 -11.59 12.85 -13.00
C TYR A 196 -10.48 13.56 -13.77
N PHE A 197 -10.81 14.61 -14.51
CA PHE A 197 -9.84 15.31 -15.36
C PHE A 197 -10.39 16.62 -15.90
N GLY A 198 -9.50 17.37 -16.54
CA GLY A 198 -9.84 18.54 -17.33
C GLY A 198 -9.63 19.85 -16.58
N GLY A 199 -9.64 20.93 -17.34
CA GLY A 199 -9.34 22.26 -16.84
C GLY A 199 -9.25 23.27 -17.97
N GLY A 200 -8.55 24.37 -17.73
CA GLY A 200 -8.53 25.54 -18.60
C GLY A 200 -9.76 26.40 -18.42
N VAL A 201 -9.62 27.69 -18.75
CA VAL A 201 -10.66 28.71 -18.62
C VAL A 201 -11.07 29.20 -20.01
N PRO A 202 -12.23 28.78 -20.53
CA PRO A 202 -12.80 29.38 -21.73
C PRO A 202 -12.98 30.89 -21.57
N ARG A 203 -12.70 31.67 -22.61
CA ARG A 203 -12.68 33.14 -22.57
C ARG A 203 -13.97 33.72 -21.95
N GLY A 204 -13.82 34.42 -20.82
CA GLY A 204 -14.92 35.09 -20.11
C GLY A 204 -15.78 34.19 -19.24
N GLN A 205 -15.35 32.94 -18.98
CA GLN A 205 -16.03 31.98 -18.11
C GLN A 205 -15.28 31.75 -16.79
N ASP A 206 -14.46 32.71 -16.35
CA ASP A 206 -13.56 32.60 -15.19
C ASP A 206 -14.25 32.07 -13.92
N ALA A 207 -15.48 32.50 -13.63
CA ALA A 207 -16.23 32.05 -12.45
C ALA A 207 -16.80 30.62 -12.58
N HIS A 208 -17.16 30.18 -13.80
CA HIS A 208 -17.75 28.86 -14.07
C HIS A 208 -17.20 28.26 -15.37
N PRO A 209 -15.93 27.79 -15.39
CA PRO A 209 -15.30 27.29 -16.61
C PRO A 209 -15.96 26.02 -17.16
N ARG A 210 -16.56 25.20 -16.28
CA ARG A 210 -17.26 23.95 -16.62
C ARG A 210 -16.43 22.98 -17.45
N THR A 211 -15.12 22.97 -17.23
CA THR A 211 -14.13 22.16 -17.94
C THR A 211 -13.73 20.88 -17.20
N ALA A 212 -14.06 20.73 -15.91
CA ALA A 212 -13.87 19.48 -15.17
C ALA A 212 -14.87 18.40 -15.62
N ARG A 213 -14.39 17.16 -15.65
CA ARG A 213 -15.15 15.95 -16.00
C ARG A 213 -14.86 14.82 -15.04
N VAL A 214 -15.83 13.93 -14.91
CA VAL A 214 -15.66 12.60 -14.30
C VAL A 214 -16.29 11.55 -15.21
N ILE A 215 -15.57 10.46 -15.47
CA ILE A 215 -16.08 9.31 -16.23
C ILE A 215 -15.94 8.02 -15.41
N LYS A 216 -16.95 7.15 -15.45
CA LYS A 216 -16.87 5.82 -14.86
C LYS A 216 -15.96 4.95 -15.73
N LEU A 217 -15.04 4.22 -15.10
CA LEU A 217 -14.17 3.24 -15.74
C LEU A 217 -14.87 1.88 -15.81
N GLY A 218 -14.46 1.05 -16.76
CA GLY A 218 -14.80 -0.37 -16.78
C GLY A 218 -14.05 -1.14 -15.67
N ASN A 219 -14.45 -2.39 -15.45
CA ASN A 219 -13.87 -3.21 -14.39
C ASN A 219 -12.36 -3.48 -14.56
N ASP A 220 -11.87 -3.40 -15.79
CA ASP A 220 -10.47 -3.55 -16.19
C ASP A 220 -9.60 -2.30 -15.97
N MET A 221 -10.20 -1.16 -15.58
CA MET A 221 -9.57 0.16 -15.40
C MET A 221 -8.95 0.78 -16.68
N ILE A 222 -9.03 0.09 -17.83
CA ILE A 222 -8.48 0.52 -19.13
C ILE A 222 -9.55 0.71 -20.22
N SER A 223 -10.82 0.63 -19.81
CA SER A 223 -12.01 0.98 -20.60
C SER A 223 -12.88 2.00 -19.87
N THR A 224 -13.83 2.64 -20.56
CA THR A 224 -14.79 3.59 -19.98
C THR A 224 -16.21 3.04 -20.07
N SER A 225 -17.08 3.47 -19.16
CA SER A 225 -18.49 3.06 -19.08
C SER A 225 -19.39 4.30 -19.11
N GLY A 226 -20.13 4.45 -20.21
CA GLY A 226 -21.07 5.56 -20.40
C GLY A 226 -20.42 6.85 -20.90
N THR A 227 -20.92 7.98 -20.40
CA THR A 227 -20.54 9.34 -20.83
C THR A 227 -19.98 10.11 -19.63
N ALA A 228 -19.00 11.00 -19.85
CA ALA A 228 -18.47 11.81 -18.76
C ALA A 228 -19.53 12.79 -18.23
N ALA A 229 -19.64 12.91 -16.90
CA ALA A 229 -20.40 13.97 -16.26
C ALA A 229 -19.55 15.24 -16.12
N MET A 230 -20.19 16.41 -16.20
CA MET A 230 -19.56 17.72 -15.98
C MET A 230 -19.62 18.09 -14.50
N ILE A 231 -18.52 18.61 -13.96
CA ILE A 231 -18.47 19.17 -12.60
C ILE A 231 -18.39 20.70 -12.73
N ASP A 232 -19.41 21.41 -12.23
CA ASP A 232 -19.46 22.89 -12.27
C ASP A 232 -18.66 23.46 -11.08
N ALA A 233 -17.35 23.27 -11.14
CA ALA A 233 -16.41 23.73 -10.13
C ALA A 233 -16.14 25.24 -10.28
N PRO A 234 -16.49 26.07 -9.27
CA PRO A 234 -16.37 27.52 -9.37
C PRO A 234 -14.89 27.94 -9.40
N TYR A 235 -14.53 28.81 -10.33
CA TYR A 235 -13.15 29.25 -10.58
C TYR A 235 -12.13 28.14 -10.85
N LEU A 236 -12.54 27.01 -11.42
CA LEU A 236 -11.63 25.93 -11.84
C LEU A 236 -10.46 26.42 -12.71
N PHE A 237 -9.28 25.81 -12.53
CA PHE A 237 -8.14 25.92 -13.43
C PHE A 237 -7.65 24.55 -13.89
N GLU A 238 -7.20 23.72 -12.97
CA GLU A 238 -6.52 22.43 -13.23
C GLU A 238 -6.53 21.55 -11.96
N ASP A 239 -5.66 20.53 -11.89
CA ASP A 239 -5.38 19.79 -10.65
C ASP A 239 -6.63 19.10 -10.06
N SER A 240 -7.33 18.31 -10.87
CA SER A 240 -8.45 17.51 -10.35
C SER A 240 -7.94 16.53 -9.28
N GLY A 241 -8.54 16.52 -8.10
CA GLY A 241 -8.31 15.57 -7.02
C GLY A 241 -9.61 14.91 -6.57
N ILE A 242 -9.52 13.66 -6.09
CA ILE A 242 -10.69 12.92 -5.58
C ILE A 242 -10.34 12.05 -4.38
N ASN A 243 -11.15 12.14 -3.33
CA ASN A 243 -11.04 11.29 -2.15
C ASN A 243 -12.42 10.84 -1.67
N LYS A 244 -12.51 9.63 -1.12
CA LYS A 244 -13.67 9.19 -0.34
C LYS A 244 -13.27 9.13 1.13
N ILE A 245 -13.98 9.87 1.98
CA ILE A 245 -13.79 9.83 3.43
C ILE A 245 -15.15 9.49 4.06
N GLY A 246 -15.23 8.30 4.64
CA GLY A 246 -16.51 7.68 4.99
C GLY A 246 -17.44 7.58 3.78
N ASN A 247 -18.66 8.10 3.91
CA ASN A 247 -19.68 8.09 2.86
C ASN A 247 -19.74 9.41 2.04
N THR A 248 -18.66 10.20 2.04
CA THR A 248 -18.58 11.48 1.32
C THR A 248 -17.44 11.44 0.31
N TYR A 249 -17.72 11.84 -0.93
CA TYR A 249 -16.72 12.08 -1.97
C TYR A 249 -16.32 13.55 -1.93
N TYR A 250 -15.02 13.83 -1.91
CA TYR A 250 -14.41 15.16 -1.91
C TYR A 250 -13.69 15.35 -3.24
N TYR A 251 -14.26 16.17 -4.13
CA TYR A 251 -13.59 16.61 -5.35
C TYR A 251 -12.85 17.91 -5.05
N SER A 252 -11.53 17.89 -5.19
CA SER A 252 -10.67 19.07 -5.02
C SER A 252 -10.08 19.53 -6.35
N TYR A 253 -9.70 20.80 -6.43
CA TYR A 253 -9.15 21.41 -7.64
C TYR A 253 -8.37 22.70 -7.37
N CYS A 254 -7.45 23.07 -8.26
CA CYS A 254 -6.77 24.35 -8.21
C CYS A 254 -7.61 25.47 -8.84
N SER A 255 -7.72 26.62 -8.15
CA SER A 255 -8.46 27.79 -8.64
C SER A 255 -7.65 28.67 -9.61
N ASN A 256 -8.33 29.33 -10.54
CA ASN A 256 -7.70 30.12 -11.59
C ASN A 256 -7.19 31.49 -11.14
N TRP A 257 -6.55 32.20 -12.06
CA TRP A 257 -5.82 33.45 -11.81
C TRP A 257 -6.68 34.73 -11.84
N ASN A 258 -8.00 34.62 -11.96
CA ASN A 258 -8.94 35.75 -12.00
C ASN A 258 -10.12 35.54 -11.02
N CYS A 259 -9.81 35.00 -9.83
CA CYS A 259 -10.77 34.77 -8.77
C CYS A 259 -11.38 36.07 -8.22
N ARG A 260 -12.65 36.02 -7.83
CA ARG A 260 -13.41 37.11 -7.18
C ARG A 260 -14.32 36.54 -6.10
N ASP A 261 -15.15 37.38 -5.50
CA ASP A 261 -16.26 36.97 -4.61
C ASP A 261 -15.83 36.04 -3.45
N GLY A 262 -14.63 36.28 -2.90
CA GLY A 262 -14.05 35.54 -1.78
C GLY A 262 -13.10 34.40 -2.17
N PHE A 263 -13.02 34.02 -3.45
CA PHE A 263 -12.04 33.05 -3.94
C PHE A 263 -10.65 33.68 -4.06
N ARG A 264 -9.60 32.87 -3.87
CA ARG A 264 -8.19 33.27 -4.02
C ARG A 264 -7.55 32.56 -5.22
N ASN A 265 -6.61 33.21 -5.89
CA ASN A 265 -5.92 32.65 -7.07
C ASN A 265 -4.98 31.49 -6.71
N ALA A 266 -4.95 30.45 -7.55
CA ALA A 266 -4.02 29.31 -7.46
C ALA A 266 -3.99 28.65 -6.06
N THR A 267 -5.18 28.42 -5.51
CA THR A 267 -5.42 27.77 -4.21
C THR A 267 -6.26 26.51 -4.39
N ILE A 268 -6.08 25.52 -3.52
CA ILE A 268 -6.84 24.28 -3.59
C ILE A 268 -8.19 24.47 -2.95
N GLN A 269 -9.22 24.27 -3.77
CA GLN A 269 -10.64 24.34 -3.45
C GLN A 269 -11.20 22.92 -3.27
N VAL A 270 -12.31 22.77 -2.54
CA VAL A 270 -12.98 21.46 -2.41
C VAL A 270 -14.50 21.55 -2.50
N MET A 271 -15.09 20.52 -3.10
CA MET A 271 -16.52 20.27 -3.21
C MET A 271 -16.84 18.87 -2.68
N THR A 272 -18.08 18.63 -2.25
CA THR A 272 -18.51 17.32 -1.74
C THR A 272 -19.73 16.75 -2.42
N SER A 273 -19.84 15.42 -2.47
CA SER A 273 -21.05 14.72 -2.91
C SER A 273 -21.27 13.42 -2.14
N ARG A 274 -22.48 12.86 -2.29
CA ARG A 274 -22.84 11.49 -1.88
C ARG A 274 -22.71 10.46 -3.01
N ASN A 275 -22.45 10.91 -4.25
CA ASN A 275 -22.15 10.04 -5.38
C ASN A 275 -20.79 10.44 -5.98
N PRO A 276 -20.00 9.50 -6.52
CA PRO A 276 -18.72 9.82 -7.15
C PRO A 276 -18.89 10.71 -8.39
N MET A 277 -19.98 10.56 -9.14
CA MET A 277 -20.25 11.40 -10.33
C MET A 277 -21.08 12.66 -10.03
N GLY A 278 -21.23 13.03 -8.75
CA GLY A 278 -21.95 14.24 -8.33
C GLY A 278 -23.48 14.09 -8.22
N PRO A 279 -24.23 15.21 -8.13
CA PRO A 279 -23.75 16.60 -8.17
C PRO A 279 -22.86 16.93 -6.97
N PHE A 280 -21.88 17.82 -7.18
CA PHE A 280 -20.95 18.29 -6.16
C PHE A 280 -21.37 19.66 -5.60
N THR A 281 -21.14 19.88 -4.29
CA THR A 281 -21.44 21.14 -3.59
C THR A 281 -20.17 21.70 -2.96
N TYR A 282 -19.76 22.90 -3.37
CA TYR A 282 -18.57 23.61 -2.89
C TYR A 282 -18.55 23.77 -1.36
N GLN A 283 -17.37 23.61 -0.75
CA GLN A 283 -17.15 23.64 0.70
C GLN A 283 -16.07 24.64 1.17
N GLY A 284 -15.36 25.31 0.25
CA GLY A 284 -14.32 26.28 0.60
C GLY A 284 -12.92 25.89 0.13
N GLU A 285 -11.96 26.75 0.49
CA GLU A 285 -10.54 26.55 0.25
C GLU A 285 -9.89 25.68 1.35
N ILE A 286 -9.04 24.73 0.93
CA ILE A 286 -8.30 23.84 1.83
C ILE A 286 -6.78 23.99 1.74
N MET A 287 -6.20 24.70 0.76
CA MET A 287 -4.77 25.03 0.78
C MET A 287 -4.45 26.31 -0.02
N GLY A 288 -3.66 27.21 0.57
CA GLY A 288 -3.17 28.41 -0.10
C GLY A 288 -2.12 28.11 -1.20
N ASN A 289 -1.76 29.13 -1.98
CA ASN A 289 -0.66 29.03 -2.95
C ASN A 289 0.70 28.94 -2.21
N PRO A 290 1.69 28.16 -2.67
CA PRO A 290 2.97 28.00 -1.96
C PRO A 290 3.74 29.30 -1.68
N ALA A 291 3.54 30.36 -2.48
CA ALA A 291 4.11 31.69 -2.20
C ALA A 291 3.67 32.31 -0.87
N GLN A 292 2.56 31.85 -0.28
CA GLN A 292 2.09 32.31 1.03
C GLN A 292 2.94 31.74 2.19
N PHE A 293 3.71 30.68 1.94
CA PHE A 293 4.46 29.93 2.95
C PHE A 293 5.98 29.95 2.71
N PHE A 294 6.42 29.98 1.44
CA PHE A 294 7.83 29.90 1.07
C PHE A 294 8.20 31.03 0.10
N ASN A 295 9.22 31.82 0.46
CA ASN A 295 9.70 32.90 -0.40
C ASN A 295 10.20 32.36 -1.75
N GLY A 296 9.88 33.06 -2.83
CA GLY A 296 10.23 32.64 -4.19
C GLY A 296 9.43 31.47 -4.75
N SER A 297 8.50 30.86 -3.99
CA SER A 297 7.71 29.70 -4.45
C SER A 297 6.34 30.07 -5.04
N GLY A 298 6.29 31.10 -5.89
CA GLY A 298 5.08 31.44 -6.63
C GLY A 298 4.96 30.64 -7.92
N GLY A 299 3.83 29.97 -8.13
CA GLY A 299 3.62 29.14 -9.30
C GLY A 299 2.19 28.60 -9.32
N ASN A 300 1.96 27.59 -10.15
CA ASN A 300 0.75 26.80 -10.03
C ASN A 300 0.69 26.04 -8.69
N ASN A 301 -0.41 25.32 -8.50
CA ASN A 301 -0.65 24.53 -7.31
C ASN A 301 -1.25 23.21 -7.79
N HIS A 302 -0.61 22.10 -7.43
CA HIS A 302 -1.05 20.76 -7.77
C HIS A 302 -0.88 19.86 -6.54
N HIS A 303 -1.86 18.99 -6.27
CA HIS A 303 -1.94 18.25 -5.02
C HIS A 303 -2.58 16.86 -5.17
N GLN A 304 -2.31 15.99 -4.20
CA GLN A 304 -3.15 14.82 -3.97
C GLN A 304 -3.29 14.55 -2.47
N ILE A 305 -4.53 14.40 -2.00
CA ILE A 305 -4.81 13.90 -0.65
C ILE A 305 -4.75 12.37 -0.67
N PHE A 306 -4.23 11.75 0.39
CA PHE A 306 -4.19 10.30 0.56
C PHE A 306 -4.29 9.91 2.04
N GLU A 307 -4.63 8.65 2.28
CA GLU A 307 -4.62 8.05 3.62
C GLU A 307 -3.43 7.11 3.77
N PHE A 308 -2.69 7.23 4.87
CA PHE A 308 -1.61 6.31 5.22
C PHE A 308 -1.62 6.03 6.73
N LYS A 309 -1.60 4.75 7.11
CA LYS A 309 -1.60 4.30 8.52
C LYS A 309 -2.69 5.00 9.38
N GLY A 310 -3.92 5.08 8.83
CA GLY A 310 -5.09 5.66 9.49
C GLY A 310 -5.05 7.19 9.67
N GLN A 311 -4.22 7.91 8.90
CA GLN A 311 -4.08 9.36 8.95
C GLN A 311 -4.12 9.94 7.53
N TYR A 312 -4.67 11.15 7.38
CA TYR A 312 -4.72 11.84 6.09
C TYR A 312 -3.54 12.79 5.90
N TYR A 313 -3.09 12.88 4.66
CA TYR A 313 -1.95 13.69 4.21
C TYR A 313 -2.28 14.35 2.87
N MET A 314 -1.59 15.42 2.53
CA MET A 314 -1.63 16.05 1.22
C MET A 314 -0.21 16.14 0.69
N ALA A 315 0.05 15.49 -0.44
CA ALA A 315 1.22 15.79 -1.27
C ALA A 315 0.90 17.01 -2.13
N TYR A 316 1.88 17.88 -2.34
CA TYR A 316 1.75 19.06 -3.19
C TYR A 316 3.12 19.53 -3.70
N HIS A 317 3.15 20.25 -4.83
CA HIS A 317 4.42 20.81 -5.34
C HIS A 317 4.73 22.21 -4.76
N THR A 318 6.00 22.60 -4.78
CA THR A 318 6.53 23.94 -4.42
C THR A 318 7.74 24.25 -5.31
N HIS A 319 8.37 25.43 -5.18
CA HIS A 319 9.66 25.73 -5.82
C HIS A 319 10.79 25.84 -4.78
N THR A 320 10.70 25.15 -3.64
CA THR A 320 11.64 25.38 -2.52
C THR A 320 13.10 25.05 -2.90
N VAL A 321 13.37 23.97 -3.63
CA VAL A 321 14.74 23.64 -4.10
C VAL A 321 15.23 24.69 -5.09
N GLU A 322 14.42 25.06 -6.08
CA GLU A 322 14.75 26.09 -7.08
C GLU A 322 15.08 27.43 -6.41
N SER A 323 14.28 27.84 -5.42
CA SER A 323 14.47 29.11 -4.70
C SER A 323 15.79 29.18 -3.93
N GLN A 324 16.33 28.04 -3.48
CA GLN A 324 17.63 27.95 -2.78
C GLN A 324 18.81 27.83 -3.74
N VAL A 325 18.68 26.95 -4.75
CA VAL A 325 19.73 26.57 -5.71
C VAL A 325 19.88 27.62 -6.82
N VAL A 326 18.78 27.93 -7.51
CA VAL A 326 18.75 28.80 -8.70
C VAL A 326 18.50 30.25 -8.33
N ARG A 327 17.73 30.48 -7.25
CA ARG A 327 17.36 31.82 -6.72
C ARG A 327 16.61 32.70 -7.73
N ARG A 328 15.96 32.06 -8.69
CA ARG A 328 15.07 32.64 -9.70
C ARG A 328 13.89 31.69 -9.86
N ASN A 329 12.71 32.23 -10.08
CA ASN A 329 11.56 31.43 -10.47
C ASN A 329 11.67 31.09 -11.96
N LEU A 330 11.92 29.83 -12.29
CA LEU A 330 12.00 29.31 -13.65
C LEU A 330 10.99 28.18 -13.91
N GLY A 331 10.19 27.80 -12.92
CA GLY A 331 9.18 26.74 -13.05
C GLY A 331 9.66 25.33 -12.69
N TYR A 332 10.80 25.16 -12.02
CA TYR A 332 11.25 23.85 -11.53
C TYR A 332 10.71 23.56 -10.13
N ARG A 333 9.88 22.51 -10.03
CA ARG A 333 9.08 22.25 -8.83
C ARG A 333 9.58 21.02 -8.07
N THR A 334 9.24 20.96 -6.78
CA THR A 334 9.62 19.86 -5.88
C THR A 334 8.48 19.55 -4.93
N THR A 335 8.23 18.25 -4.71
CA THR A 335 7.13 17.76 -3.90
C THR A 335 7.40 17.88 -2.39
N HIS A 336 6.36 18.26 -1.66
CA HIS A 336 6.23 18.31 -0.20
C HIS A 336 5.04 17.43 0.24
N ILE A 337 5.03 16.97 1.50
CA ILE A 337 3.85 16.37 2.14
C ILE A 337 3.66 16.97 3.54
N ASP A 338 2.42 17.37 3.86
CA ASP A 338 1.99 17.76 5.21
C ASP A 338 0.72 17.00 5.63
N ARG A 339 0.42 16.99 6.93
CA ARG A 339 -0.78 16.33 7.50
C ARG A 339 -2.07 17.08 7.14
N VAL A 340 -3.11 16.32 6.84
CA VAL A 340 -4.49 16.81 6.65
C VAL A 340 -5.31 16.44 7.87
N ASN A 341 -5.91 17.44 8.52
CA ASN A 341 -6.87 17.20 9.60
C ASN A 341 -8.29 17.14 9.01
N VAL A 342 -9.00 16.05 9.28
CA VAL A 342 -10.42 15.91 8.93
C VAL A 342 -11.24 16.00 10.21
N SER A 343 -12.20 16.92 10.26
CA SER A 343 -13.06 17.10 11.43
C SER A 343 -14.48 17.51 11.03
N ASN A 344 -15.49 16.99 11.73
CA ASN A 344 -16.91 17.29 11.47
C ASN A 344 -17.33 17.11 9.99
N GLY A 345 -16.77 16.11 9.31
CA GLY A 345 -17.04 15.86 7.88
C GLY A 345 -16.44 16.90 6.92
N ARG A 346 -15.49 17.73 7.35
CA ARG A 346 -14.76 18.69 6.52
C ARG A 346 -13.26 18.39 6.55
N ILE A 347 -12.60 18.66 5.43
CA ILE A 347 -11.14 18.77 5.35
C ILE A 347 -10.79 20.17 5.86
N ASN A 348 -9.91 20.25 6.87
CA ASN A 348 -9.44 21.53 7.40
C ASN A 348 -8.30 22.07 6.51
N THR A 349 -8.09 23.39 6.53
CA THR A 349 -7.01 24.03 5.77
C THR A 349 -5.64 23.45 6.13
N VAL A 350 -4.91 23.00 5.10
CA VAL A 350 -3.56 22.46 5.21
C VAL A 350 -2.56 23.59 5.40
N LYS A 351 -1.66 23.42 6.36
CA LYS A 351 -0.51 24.31 6.57
C LYS A 351 0.71 23.66 5.95
N GLN A 352 1.26 24.29 4.92
CA GLN A 352 2.50 23.89 4.28
C GLN A 352 3.69 24.17 5.19
N THR A 353 4.63 23.23 5.33
CA THR A 353 5.83 23.39 6.18
C THR A 353 7.09 22.75 5.56
N LEU A 354 8.27 23.19 6.01
CA LEU A 354 9.53 22.45 5.80
C LEU A 354 9.65 21.26 6.77
N ASN A 355 9.05 21.36 7.96
CA ASN A 355 9.05 20.28 8.95
C ASN A 355 8.40 18.99 8.41
N GLY A 356 7.37 19.13 7.57
CA GLY A 356 6.64 18.03 6.95
C GLY A 356 6.02 17.06 7.94
N VAL A 357 5.83 15.82 7.49
CA VAL A 357 5.30 14.75 8.32
C VAL A 357 6.35 14.29 9.36
N PRO A 358 6.01 14.18 10.66
CA PRO A 358 6.91 13.60 11.66
C PRO A 358 7.25 12.13 11.35
N MET A 359 8.52 11.77 11.52
CA MET A 359 9.04 10.43 11.27
C MET A 359 8.37 9.35 12.13
N ASN A 360 8.10 8.18 11.55
CA ASN A 360 7.92 6.93 12.30
C ASN A 360 9.01 5.93 11.90
N PRO A 361 10.12 5.81 12.65
CA PRO A 361 11.30 5.02 12.26
C PRO A 361 10.96 3.63 11.71
N SER A 362 11.42 3.33 10.49
CA SER A 362 11.11 2.07 9.80
C SER A 362 12.32 1.32 9.23
N VAL A 363 13.48 1.98 9.10
CA VAL A 363 14.67 1.40 8.45
C VAL A 363 15.30 0.31 9.33
N ASN A 364 15.19 -0.94 8.90
CA ASN A 364 15.92 -2.08 9.45
C ASN A 364 17.29 -2.19 8.77
N PRO A 365 18.42 -1.96 9.46
CA PRO A 365 19.75 -2.05 8.86
C PRO A 365 20.21 -3.49 8.60
N TYR A 366 19.55 -4.50 9.17
CA TYR A 366 19.97 -5.90 8.99
C TYR A 366 19.47 -6.51 7.67
N ASP A 367 18.48 -5.86 7.04
CA ASP A 367 18.08 -6.12 5.65
C ASP A 367 18.96 -5.29 4.70
N TRP A 368 18.89 -5.58 3.40
CA TRP A 368 19.49 -4.71 2.38
C TRP A 368 18.70 -3.40 2.25
N VAL A 369 19.31 -2.29 2.67
CA VAL A 369 18.82 -0.93 2.45
C VAL A 369 19.41 -0.41 1.15
N GLN A 370 18.58 0.05 0.20
CA GLN A 370 19.10 0.66 -1.04
C GLN A 370 19.87 1.95 -0.74
N ALA A 371 20.92 2.24 -1.50
CA ALA A 371 21.77 3.41 -1.30
C ALA A 371 20.99 4.73 -1.45
N GLU A 372 20.04 4.73 -2.37
CA GLU A 372 19.12 5.81 -2.68
C GLU A 372 17.86 5.80 -1.79
N THR A 373 17.87 5.05 -0.68
CA THR A 373 16.93 5.22 0.46
C THR A 373 17.49 6.23 1.45
N MET A 374 17.12 7.49 1.28
CA MET A 374 17.77 8.62 1.96
C MET A 374 16.77 9.68 2.45
N PHE A 375 17.15 10.35 3.53
CA PHE A 375 16.50 11.56 4.03
C PHE A 375 17.02 12.82 3.35
N THR A 376 18.35 12.89 3.17
CA THR A 376 19.04 13.96 2.45
C THR A 376 20.35 13.43 1.87
N GLN A 377 20.88 14.16 0.89
CA GLN A 377 22.16 13.89 0.24
C GLN A 377 22.88 15.21 -0.07
N ALA A 378 24.15 15.10 -0.47
CA ALA A 378 24.85 16.19 -1.16
C ALA A 378 25.73 15.62 -2.28
N GLY A 379 25.70 16.26 -3.45
CA GLY A 379 26.64 16.07 -4.55
C GLY A 379 26.41 14.85 -5.45
N ILE A 380 25.52 13.93 -5.09
CA ILE A 380 25.29 12.70 -5.86
C ILE A 380 24.23 12.87 -6.95
N GLN A 381 24.08 11.83 -7.78
CA GLN A 381 22.92 11.60 -8.66
C GLN A 381 22.30 10.24 -8.35
N VAL A 382 21.06 10.02 -8.78
CA VAL A 382 20.45 8.68 -8.82
C VAL A 382 20.25 8.30 -10.28
N ARG A 383 20.68 7.10 -10.65
CA ARG A 383 20.42 6.50 -11.96
C ARG A 383 19.55 5.26 -11.77
N GLY A 384 18.70 4.96 -12.76
CA GLY A 384 17.90 3.75 -12.75
C GLY A 384 17.61 3.24 -14.15
N ASN A 385 17.11 2.01 -14.23
CA ASN A 385 16.86 1.32 -15.50
C ASN A 385 15.46 1.58 -16.09
N GLY A 386 14.61 2.34 -15.40
CA GLY A 386 13.21 2.61 -15.79
C GLY A 386 12.23 1.46 -15.46
N ASP A 387 12.66 0.50 -14.64
CA ASP A 387 11.87 -0.63 -14.11
C ASP A 387 11.77 -0.61 -12.56
N GLY A 388 12.21 0.50 -11.94
CA GLY A 388 12.25 0.70 -10.50
C GLY A 388 13.54 0.27 -9.80
N SER A 389 14.48 -0.35 -10.53
CA SER A 389 15.86 -0.53 -10.05
C SER A 389 16.68 0.74 -10.26
N ALA A 390 17.38 1.17 -9.21
CA ALA A 390 18.17 2.39 -9.15
C ALA A 390 19.44 2.19 -8.32
N TRP A 391 20.35 3.17 -8.38
CA TRP A 391 21.55 3.25 -7.55
C TRP A 391 22.06 4.69 -7.48
N VAL A 392 22.83 5.00 -6.43
CA VAL A 392 23.53 6.28 -6.29
C VAL A 392 24.76 6.31 -7.20
N SER A 393 24.90 7.37 -7.99
CA SER A 393 25.95 7.54 -9.00
C SER A 393 26.61 8.91 -8.94
N ASP A 394 27.61 9.10 -9.81
CA ASP A 394 28.33 10.36 -10.02
C ASP A 394 28.99 10.91 -8.74
N ILE A 395 29.32 9.99 -7.82
CA ILE A 395 29.93 10.24 -6.51
C ILE A 395 31.35 10.80 -6.66
N ASN A 396 31.66 11.81 -5.84
CA ASN A 396 32.96 12.45 -5.71
C ASN A 396 33.40 12.52 -4.24
N ASN A 397 34.63 12.99 -4.03
CA ASN A 397 35.19 13.13 -2.70
C ASN A 397 34.52 14.25 -1.88
N GLY A 398 33.81 13.86 -0.83
CA GLY A 398 33.08 14.77 0.08
C GLY A 398 31.56 14.69 -0.05
N ASP A 399 31.06 14.06 -1.12
CA ASP A 399 29.63 13.78 -1.31
C ASP A 399 29.13 12.82 -0.23
N PHE A 400 27.83 12.83 0.06
CA PHE A 400 27.25 11.94 1.07
C PHE A 400 25.76 11.62 0.86
N THR A 401 25.31 10.54 1.48
CA THR A 401 23.89 10.27 1.74
C THR A 401 23.66 10.13 3.25
N LYS A 402 22.49 10.55 3.73
CA LYS A 402 22.06 10.37 5.13
C LYS A 402 20.70 9.69 5.19
N THR A 403 20.62 8.64 6.00
CA THR A 403 19.38 7.92 6.36
C THR A 403 19.07 8.21 7.83
N LYS A 404 17.84 8.63 8.14
CA LYS A 404 17.41 8.94 9.51
C LYS A 404 16.80 7.73 10.20
N GLY A 405 16.94 7.67 11.52
CA GLY A 405 16.20 6.73 12.38
C GLY A 405 16.39 5.24 12.07
N VAL A 406 17.59 4.83 11.71
CA VAL A 406 17.99 3.43 11.47
C VAL A 406 17.96 2.63 12.78
N LYS A 407 17.29 1.47 12.78
CA LYS A 407 17.03 0.64 13.97
C LYS A 407 18.11 -0.42 14.23
N PHE A 408 19.21 -0.06 14.89
CA PHE A 408 20.24 -1.01 15.36
C PHE A 408 19.80 -1.77 16.64
N THR A 409 18.70 -2.53 16.56
CA THR A 409 18.11 -3.26 17.70
C THR A 409 18.97 -4.41 18.22
N LYS A 410 19.87 -4.96 17.38
CA LYS A 410 20.81 -6.04 17.72
C LYS A 410 22.27 -5.55 17.86
N GLY A 411 22.48 -4.23 17.92
CA GLY A 411 23.80 -3.62 17.79
C GLY A 411 24.42 -3.81 16.40
N VAL A 412 25.69 -3.44 16.21
CA VAL A 412 26.40 -3.63 14.93
C VAL A 412 27.87 -3.99 15.16
N SER A 413 28.41 -4.91 14.35
CA SER A 413 29.85 -5.22 14.32
C SER A 413 30.53 -4.78 13.03
N ALA A 414 29.82 -4.84 11.91
CA ALA A 414 30.32 -4.45 10.59
C ALA A 414 29.20 -3.89 9.69
N ILE A 415 29.56 -3.14 8.66
CA ILE A 415 28.66 -2.76 7.57
C ILE A 415 29.25 -3.22 6.23
N THR A 416 28.40 -3.79 5.40
CA THR A 416 28.66 -4.18 4.01
C THR A 416 28.00 -3.20 3.06
N ALA A 417 28.70 -2.76 2.03
CA ALA A 417 28.19 -1.91 0.95
C ALA A 417 28.47 -2.55 -0.41
N THR A 418 27.45 -2.61 -1.27
CA THR A 418 27.54 -3.09 -2.66
C THR A 418 27.88 -1.90 -3.57
N VAL A 419 29.07 -1.93 -4.19
CA VAL A 419 29.69 -0.79 -4.91
C VAL A 419 30.25 -1.24 -6.25
N GLN A 420 30.20 -0.37 -7.27
CA GLN A 420 30.87 -0.53 -8.57
C GLN A 420 31.92 0.59 -8.73
N SER A 421 33.19 0.25 -8.93
CA SER A 421 34.28 1.25 -9.02
C SER A 421 35.32 0.90 -10.09
N ASN A 422 35.89 1.93 -10.71
CA ASN A 422 37.04 1.82 -11.62
C ASN A 422 38.39 2.07 -10.90
N GLY A 423 38.37 2.44 -9.62
CA GLY A 423 39.57 2.75 -8.85
C GLY A 423 39.41 2.46 -7.36
N ASN A 424 40.35 2.96 -6.55
CA ASN A 424 40.28 2.85 -5.11
C ASN A 424 39.51 4.04 -4.51
N GLY A 425 38.81 3.80 -3.41
CA GLY A 425 38.06 4.80 -2.67
C GLY A 425 37.66 4.29 -1.29
N SER A 426 36.80 5.02 -0.60
CA SER A 426 36.17 4.53 0.63
C SER A 426 34.82 5.19 0.93
N ILE A 427 34.05 4.55 1.81
CA ILE A 427 32.82 5.07 2.41
C ILE A 427 33.06 5.18 3.92
N GLU A 428 33.06 6.39 4.46
CA GLU A 428 33.09 6.65 5.90
C GLU A 428 31.67 6.48 6.47
N VAL A 429 31.49 5.53 7.39
CA VAL A 429 30.24 5.32 8.12
C VAL A 429 30.25 6.23 9.35
N ARG A 430 29.32 7.18 9.43
CA ARG A 430 29.24 8.17 10.51
C ARG A 430 27.86 8.21 11.18
N GLU A 431 27.84 8.38 12.49
CA GLU A 431 26.61 8.66 13.24
C GLU A 431 26.26 10.15 13.15
N GLY A 432 24.98 10.46 12.87
CA GLY A 432 24.42 11.81 12.93
C GLY A 432 24.55 12.62 11.64
N SER A 433 25.78 12.95 11.23
CA SER A 433 26.04 13.85 10.09
C SER A 433 27.38 13.57 9.39
N GLN A 434 27.66 14.28 8.29
CA GLN A 434 28.94 14.20 7.56
C GLN A 434 30.18 14.49 8.43
N ASN A 435 30.02 15.31 9.49
CA ASN A 435 31.07 15.63 10.45
C ASN A 435 30.89 14.87 11.78
N GLY A 436 29.92 13.96 11.84
CA GLY A 436 29.56 13.18 13.02
C GLY A 436 30.54 12.05 13.34
N THR A 437 30.22 11.26 14.36
CA THR A 437 31.13 10.26 14.93
C THR A 437 31.46 9.17 13.91
N LEU A 438 32.73 9.07 13.52
CA LEU A 438 33.20 7.99 12.65
C LEU A 438 33.09 6.64 13.36
N LEU A 439 32.25 5.77 12.81
CA LEU A 439 32.02 4.40 13.28
C LEU A 439 33.00 3.43 12.62
N GLY A 440 33.25 3.58 11.31
CA GLY A 440 34.25 2.82 10.57
C GLY A 440 34.37 3.30 9.11
N THR A 441 35.26 2.69 8.35
CA THR A 441 35.54 3.07 6.96
C THR A 441 35.56 1.83 6.07
N ILE A 442 34.63 1.74 5.12
CA ILE A 442 34.57 0.68 4.11
C ILE A 442 35.55 1.05 2.99
N ASN A 443 36.62 0.27 2.83
CA ASN A 443 37.58 0.48 1.75
C ASN A 443 37.05 -0.15 0.45
N VAL A 444 36.99 0.64 -0.62
CA VAL A 444 36.53 0.23 -1.95
C VAL A 444 37.75 0.09 -2.86
N SER A 445 37.79 -0.99 -3.65
CA SER A 445 38.78 -1.19 -4.71
C SER A 445 38.10 -1.37 -6.07
N ALA A 446 38.90 -1.33 -7.15
CA ALA A 446 38.37 -1.48 -8.51
C ALA A 446 37.61 -2.81 -8.68
N THR A 447 36.39 -2.73 -9.18
CA THR A 447 35.48 -3.89 -9.29
C THR A 447 35.45 -4.51 -10.68
N ASN A 448 36.13 -3.90 -11.66
CA ASN A 448 36.10 -4.26 -13.08
C ASN A 448 34.69 -4.14 -13.70
N GLY A 449 33.97 -3.08 -13.36
CA GLY A 449 32.68 -2.74 -13.98
C GLY A 449 31.47 -3.53 -13.47
N SER A 450 31.60 -4.33 -12.42
CA SER A 450 30.46 -5.00 -11.75
C SER A 450 30.24 -4.44 -10.33
N PHE A 451 29.02 -4.55 -9.80
CA PHE A 451 28.78 -4.31 -8.38
C PHE A 451 29.39 -5.44 -7.53
N LYS A 452 30.04 -5.10 -6.42
CA LYS A 452 30.70 -6.01 -5.48
C LYS A 452 30.55 -5.54 -4.04
N ASP A 453 30.50 -6.49 -3.11
CA ASP A 453 30.36 -6.21 -1.69
C ASP A 453 31.71 -5.89 -1.03
N PHE A 454 31.77 -4.77 -0.33
CA PHE A 454 32.88 -4.35 0.52
C PHE A 454 32.40 -4.24 1.96
N THR A 455 33.14 -4.84 2.90
CA THR A 455 32.75 -4.88 4.31
C THR A 455 33.84 -4.27 5.18
N ALA A 456 33.45 -3.50 6.19
CA ALA A 456 34.35 -3.07 7.26
C ALA A 456 33.69 -3.19 8.63
N ASN A 457 34.51 -3.53 9.62
CA ASN A 457 34.12 -3.47 11.01
C ASN A 457 33.84 -2.02 11.41
N VAL A 458 32.82 -1.83 12.24
CA VAL A 458 32.43 -0.53 12.78
C VAL A 458 32.40 -0.58 14.30
N LYS A 459 32.53 0.57 14.96
CA LYS A 459 32.24 0.71 16.40
C LYS A 459 30.80 0.29 16.64
N ASN A 460 30.59 -0.56 17.64
CA ASN A 460 29.26 -1.02 18.01
C ASN A 460 28.38 0.15 18.49
N VAL A 461 27.28 0.37 17.76
CA VAL A 461 26.20 1.30 18.11
C VAL A 461 24.89 0.53 18.14
N SER A 462 23.97 0.96 19.00
CA SER A 462 22.67 0.32 19.20
C SER A 462 21.54 1.35 19.32
N GLY A 463 20.31 0.86 19.23
CA GLY A 463 19.10 1.70 19.26
C GLY A 463 18.85 2.40 17.93
N THR A 464 18.10 3.51 17.97
CA THR A 464 17.74 4.28 16.76
C THR A 464 18.79 5.36 16.49
N LYS A 465 19.40 5.33 15.30
CA LYS A 465 20.52 6.20 14.91
C LYS A 465 20.33 6.81 13.52
N ASP A 466 20.78 8.06 13.35
CA ASP A 466 20.98 8.62 12.02
C ASP A 466 22.33 8.16 11.49
N ILE A 467 22.37 7.68 10.24
CA ILE A 467 23.60 7.21 9.59
C ILE A 467 23.88 8.09 8.37
N CYS A 468 25.11 8.61 8.31
CA CYS A 468 25.64 9.35 7.19
C CYS A 468 26.79 8.54 6.55
N LEU A 469 26.71 8.33 5.24
CA LEU A 469 27.72 7.64 4.44
C LEU A 469 28.46 8.70 3.61
N VAL A 470 29.68 9.05 4.00
CA VAL A 470 30.50 10.07 3.33
C VAL A 470 31.50 9.42 2.38
N PHE A 471 31.55 9.89 1.15
CA PHE A 471 32.27 9.22 0.07
C PHE A 471 33.66 9.84 -0.19
N ARG A 472 34.63 8.97 -0.50
CA ARG A 472 36.02 9.34 -0.83
C ARG A 472 36.44 8.63 -2.11
N GLY A 473 36.58 9.38 -3.21
CA GLY A 473 36.82 8.83 -4.55
C GLY A 473 35.56 8.84 -5.40
N SER A 474 35.54 8.06 -6.48
CA SER A 474 34.43 8.01 -7.44
C SER A 474 34.02 6.59 -7.78
N PHE A 475 32.73 6.30 -7.60
CA PHE A 475 32.11 4.98 -7.76
C PHE A 475 30.59 5.13 -7.88
N ALA A 476 29.89 4.01 -8.11
CA ALA A 476 28.45 3.89 -7.95
C ALA A 476 28.14 2.98 -6.75
N PHE A 477 27.05 3.25 -6.03
CA PHE A 477 26.69 2.60 -4.76
C PHE A 477 25.22 2.17 -4.82
N ASP A 478 24.98 0.88 -4.63
CA ASP A 478 23.68 0.21 -4.87
C ASP A 478 22.90 0.01 -3.57
N ARG A 479 23.54 -0.51 -2.52
CA ARG A 479 22.88 -0.87 -1.26
C ARG A 479 23.87 -1.16 -0.14
N TRP A 480 23.38 -1.16 1.09
CA TRP A 480 24.15 -1.50 2.28
C TRP A 480 23.34 -2.33 3.28
N LYS A 481 24.04 -3.04 4.17
CA LYS A 481 23.46 -3.72 5.33
C LYS A 481 24.44 -3.80 6.50
N ALA A 482 23.92 -3.96 7.71
CA ALA A 482 24.66 -4.15 8.93
C ALA A 482 24.75 -5.64 9.33
N THR A 483 25.90 -6.00 9.88
CA THR A 483 26.16 -7.26 10.61
C THR A 483 25.90 -7.01 12.08
N ASP A 484 25.19 -7.89 12.79
CA ASP A 484 24.84 -7.65 14.20
C ASP A 484 26.06 -7.68 15.14
N ALA A 485 25.89 -7.26 16.39
CA ALA A 485 26.99 -7.18 17.35
C ALA A 485 27.62 -8.54 17.72
N ASN A 486 26.94 -9.66 17.45
CA ASN A 486 27.44 -11.01 17.75
C ASN A 486 28.29 -11.59 16.62
N GLY A 487 28.55 -10.82 15.56
CA GLY A 487 29.27 -11.31 14.38
C GLY A 487 28.42 -12.24 13.52
N SER A 488 27.12 -12.35 13.80
CA SER A 488 26.18 -12.90 12.83
C SER A 488 26.02 -11.84 11.75
N THR A 489 26.68 -12.09 10.61
CA THR A 489 25.98 -11.75 9.38
C THR A 489 24.69 -12.53 9.46
N ALA A 490 23.56 -11.91 9.10
CA ALA A 490 22.50 -12.72 8.54
C ALA A 490 23.17 -13.52 7.43
N THR A 491 23.36 -14.82 7.67
CA THR A 491 23.65 -15.77 6.61
C THR A 491 22.58 -15.56 5.55
N GLU A 492 22.79 -16.07 4.35
CA GLU A 492 21.63 -16.64 3.69
C GLU A 492 21.16 -17.78 4.62
N GLU A 493 20.25 -17.45 5.55
CA GLU A 493 19.09 -18.31 5.78
C GLU A 493 18.68 -18.72 4.36
N PRO A 494 18.76 -20.03 4.04
CA PRO A 494 18.55 -20.47 2.67
C PRO A 494 17.22 -19.89 2.27
N GLN A 495 17.20 -19.00 1.27
CA GLN A 495 15.92 -18.50 0.79
C GLN A 495 15.08 -19.74 0.51
N PRO A 496 13.88 -19.90 1.09
CA PRO A 496 12.88 -20.72 0.44
C PRO A 496 12.77 -20.11 -0.95
N THR A 497 13.36 -20.79 -1.93
CA THR A 497 13.75 -20.27 -3.26
C THR A 497 12.65 -19.35 -3.77
N GLN A 498 12.89 -18.03 -3.82
CA GLN A 498 11.85 -17.00 -4.00
C GLN A 498 10.74 -17.50 -4.95
N PRO A 499 9.60 -17.96 -4.41
CA PRO A 499 8.40 -18.08 -5.20
C PRO A 499 7.97 -16.65 -5.44
N SER A 500 7.67 -16.32 -6.69
CA SER A 500 7.18 -14.99 -7.04
C SER A 500 5.89 -14.68 -6.26
N GLY A 501 5.98 -13.68 -5.39
CA GLY A 501 4.86 -13.13 -4.64
C GLY A 501 4.82 -13.53 -3.15
N GLN A 502 4.34 -12.60 -2.32
CA GLN A 502 3.78 -12.96 -1.02
C GLN A 502 2.68 -14.01 -1.28
N ASN A 503 2.72 -15.14 -0.56
CA ASN A 503 1.54 -15.98 -0.49
C ASN A 503 0.47 -15.16 0.24
N VAL A 504 -0.47 -14.58 -0.51
CA VAL A 504 -1.73 -14.10 0.06
C VAL A 504 -2.56 -15.34 0.33
N ASN A 505 -3.09 -15.49 1.54
CA ASN A 505 -3.99 -16.60 1.87
C ASN A 505 -5.34 -16.37 1.16
N THR A 506 -5.43 -16.82 -0.09
CA THR A 506 -6.64 -16.74 -0.93
C THR A 506 -7.68 -17.80 -0.60
N ASN A 507 -7.40 -18.68 0.38
CA ASN A 507 -8.37 -19.67 0.82
C ASN A 507 -9.58 -18.95 1.43
N SER A 508 -10.78 -19.48 1.19
CA SER A 508 -12.01 -18.95 1.78
C SER A 508 -11.93 -18.96 3.31
N THR A 509 -12.60 -17.99 3.94
CA THR A 509 -12.81 -18.02 5.38
C THR A 509 -13.56 -19.31 5.74
N ALA A 510 -13.00 -20.06 6.68
CA ALA A 510 -13.63 -21.26 7.23
C ALA A 510 -14.61 -20.85 8.32
N SER A 511 -15.80 -21.46 8.32
CA SER A 511 -16.68 -21.42 9.49
C SER A 511 -16.31 -22.57 10.41
N ILE A 512 -15.88 -22.24 11.63
CA ILE A 512 -15.70 -23.21 12.72
C ILE A 512 -16.89 -23.01 13.66
N ALA A 513 -17.60 -24.09 14.00
CA ALA A 513 -18.76 -24.00 14.88
C ALA A 513 -18.39 -23.44 16.27
N ASN A 514 -19.33 -22.77 16.93
CA ASN A 514 -19.11 -22.33 18.31
C ASN A 514 -18.98 -23.56 19.22
N GLY A 515 -17.93 -23.61 20.05
CA GLY A 515 -17.67 -24.77 20.89
C GLY A 515 -16.26 -24.80 21.48
N TRP A 516 -15.99 -25.79 22.33
CA TRP A 516 -14.67 -26.03 22.90
C TRP A 516 -13.82 -26.91 21.97
N TYR A 517 -12.58 -26.49 21.72
CA TYR A 517 -11.62 -27.19 20.87
C TYR A 517 -10.24 -27.29 21.54
N TYR A 518 -9.50 -28.34 21.16
CA TYR A 518 -8.05 -28.39 21.24
C TYR A 518 -7.48 -27.97 19.87
N LEU A 519 -6.58 -26.99 19.83
CA LEU A 519 -5.98 -26.49 18.59
C LEU A 519 -4.61 -27.15 18.40
N LYS A 520 -4.50 -28.04 17.41
CA LYS A 520 -3.30 -28.88 17.19
C LYS A 520 -2.53 -28.45 15.95
N ASN A 521 -1.25 -28.13 16.11
CA ASN A 521 -0.40 -27.76 14.99
C ASN A 521 0.01 -28.99 14.15
N THR A 522 -0.09 -28.92 12.81
CA THR A 522 0.17 -30.08 11.95
C THR A 522 1.65 -30.46 11.85
N ASN A 523 2.58 -29.49 11.95
CA ASN A 523 4.02 -29.75 11.90
C ASN A 523 4.55 -30.50 13.14
N SER A 524 4.12 -30.06 14.33
CA SER A 524 4.62 -30.55 15.62
C SER A 524 3.76 -31.65 16.23
N GLN A 525 2.49 -31.77 15.81
CA GLN A 525 1.46 -32.63 16.42
C GLN A 525 1.17 -32.30 17.90
N LYS A 526 1.49 -31.06 18.31
CA LYS A 526 1.32 -30.51 19.66
C LYS A 526 0.23 -29.44 19.68
N TYR A 527 -0.27 -29.13 20.87
CA TYR A 527 -1.46 -28.28 21.06
C TYR A 527 -1.11 -26.88 21.56
N LEU A 528 -1.88 -25.89 21.11
CA LEU A 528 -1.85 -24.51 21.60
C LEU A 528 -2.16 -24.50 23.10
N THR A 529 -1.17 -24.15 23.91
CA THR A 529 -1.16 -24.35 25.36
C THR A 529 -0.75 -23.05 26.06
N VAL A 530 -1.51 -22.60 27.05
CA VAL A 530 -1.07 -21.56 27.98
C VAL A 530 0.03 -22.11 28.89
N THR A 531 1.18 -21.44 28.97
CA THR A 531 2.33 -21.90 29.77
C THR A 531 1.94 -22.10 31.23
N ASP A 532 2.41 -23.20 31.83
CA ASP A 532 2.18 -23.61 33.23
C ASP A 532 0.70 -23.74 33.65
N ASP A 533 -0.25 -23.85 32.70
CA ASP A 533 -1.71 -23.81 32.96
C ASP A 533 -2.15 -22.56 33.74
N LYS A 534 -1.39 -21.46 33.62
CA LYS A 534 -1.47 -20.30 34.51
C LYS A 534 -2.53 -19.28 34.07
N ALA A 535 -3.57 -19.14 34.87
CA ALA A 535 -4.65 -18.17 34.69
C ALA A 535 -4.23 -16.73 35.10
N ALA A 536 -3.46 -16.03 34.26
CA ALA A 536 -3.11 -14.62 34.46
C ALA A 536 -2.94 -13.86 33.14
N PRO A 537 -3.24 -12.54 33.08
CA PRO A 537 -3.04 -11.75 31.86
C PRO A 537 -1.56 -11.64 31.51
N ALA A 538 -1.27 -11.55 30.21
CA ALA A 538 0.07 -11.61 29.62
C ALA A 538 0.84 -12.92 29.91
N THR A 539 0.14 -14.02 30.25
CA THR A 539 0.77 -15.35 30.30
C THR A 539 1.00 -15.86 28.89
N ASN A 540 2.19 -16.39 28.65
CA ASN A 540 2.63 -16.83 27.32
C ASN A 540 1.81 -18.02 26.77
N VAL A 541 1.75 -18.12 25.44
CA VAL A 541 1.18 -19.27 24.74
C VAL A 541 2.28 -20.00 23.95
N ILE A 542 2.33 -21.31 24.14
CA ILE A 542 3.32 -22.24 23.58
C ILE A 542 2.61 -23.37 22.85
N ILE A 543 3.37 -24.23 22.18
CA ILE A 543 2.91 -25.61 21.91
C ILE A 543 3.40 -26.58 22.98
N SER A 544 2.54 -27.52 23.35
CA SER A 544 2.88 -28.61 24.28
C SER A 544 2.15 -29.92 23.93
N THR A 545 2.66 -31.04 24.44
CA THR A 545 2.04 -32.36 24.36
C THR A 545 0.63 -32.33 24.92
N GLY A 546 -0.31 -32.99 24.25
CA GLY A 546 -1.73 -33.00 24.65
C GLY A 546 -1.94 -33.76 25.96
N THR A 547 -2.42 -33.05 26.99
CA THR A 547 -2.74 -33.59 28.31
C THR A 547 -4.21 -33.35 28.70
N GLY A 548 -4.90 -32.45 27.99
CA GLY A 548 -6.32 -32.14 28.24
C GLY A 548 -6.58 -31.11 29.35
N VAL A 549 -5.52 -30.46 29.85
CA VAL A 549 -5.60 -29.39 30.86
C VAL A 549 -6.37 -28.16 30.34
N GLN A 550 -6.78 -27.28 31.25
CA GLN A 550 -7.70 -26.19 30.92
C GLN A 550 -7.08 -25.16 29.96
N GLY A 551 -5.79 -24.89 30.10
CA GLY A 551 -4.98 -24.03 29.22
C GLY A 551 -4.71 -24.61 27.83
N GLN A 552 -5.16 -25.83 27.53
CA GLN A 552 -5.19 -26.39 26.16
C GLN A 552 -6.56 -26.23 25.49
N LYS A 553 -7.61 -25.85 26.23
CA LYS A 553 -8.97 -25.71 25.71
C LYS A 553 -9.23 -24.27 25.29
N TRP A 554 -9.74 -24.13 24.07
CA TRP A 554 -10.11 -22.85 23.48
C TRP A 554 -11.56 -22.92 23.02
N TYR A 555 -12.39 -22.02 23.54
CA TYR A 555 -13.76 -21.85 23.06
C TYR A 555 -13.74 -20.92 21.84
N VAL A 556 -14.17 -21.45 20.70
CA VAL A 556 -14.40 -20.69 19.47
C VAL A 556 -15.75 -19.98 19.60
N GLU A 557 -15.74 -18.67 19.41
CA GLU A 557 -16.95 -17.85 19.35
C GLU A 557 -16.90 -16.96 18.10
N ASN A 558 -17.82 -17.19 17.15
CA ASN A 558 -17.99 -16.36 15.96
C ASN A 558 -18.57 -14.99 16.35
N VAL A 559 -17.87 -13.92 16.00
CA VAL A 559 -18.21 -12.52 16.35
C VAL A 559 -18.65 -11.67 15.14
N GLY A 560 -18.89 -12.32 13.99
CA GLY A 560 -19.36 -11.68 12.76
C GLY A 560 -18.24 -11.30 11.79
N ASN A 561 -18.63 -10.93 10.56
CA ASN A 561 -17.71 -10.55 9.46
C ASN A 561 -16.59 -11.56 9.17
N GLY A 562 -16.82 -12.85 9.47
CA GLY A 562 -15.83 -13.93 9.29
C GLY A 562 -14.77 -14.04 10.40
N TYR A 563 -14.90 -13.29 11.49
CA TYR A 563 -13.98 -13.35 12.63
C TYR A 563 -14.52 -14.20 13.79
N ILE A 564 -13.60 -14.83 14.50
CA ILE A 564 -13.80 -15.55 15.77
C ILE A 564 -12.99 -14.88 16.89
N THR A 565 -13.36 -15.17 18.13
CA THR A 565 -12.45 -15.08 19.29
C THR A 565 -12.11 -16.48 19.80
N LEU A 566 -11.02 -16.60 20.55
CA LEU A 566 -10.54 -17.85 21.14
C LEU A 566 -10.41 -17.68 22.66
N LYS A 567 -11.46 -18.03 23.41
CA LYS A 567 -11.49 -17.89 24.88
C LYS A 567 -10.84 -19.10 25.56
N SER A 568 -9.92 -18.86 26.50
CA SER A 568 -9.20 -19.91 27.21
C SER A 568 -10.08 -20.63 28.24
N GLY A 569 -9.87 -21.93 28.42
CA GLY A 569 -10.47 -22.74 29.49
C GLY A 569 -10.08 -22.30 30.91
N LEU A 570 -9.09 -21.40 31.05
CA LEU A 570 -8.60 -20.85 32.31
C LEU A 570 -9.42 -19.68 32.87
N GLY A 571 -10.51 -19.26 32.20
CA GLY A 571 -11.48 -18.31 32.76
C GLY A 571 -11.84 -17.15 31.83
N ASN A 572 -11.74 -15.92 32.32
CA ASN A 572 -12.10 -14.71 31.55
C ASN A 572 -10.92 -14.16 30.73
N TYR A 573 -10.28 -15.04 29.96
CA TYR A 573 -9.12 -14.71 29.13
C TYR A 573 -9.34 -15.15 27.68
N MET A 574 -8.80 -14.40 26.73
CA MET A 574 -8.78 -14.75 25.30
C MET A 574 -7.34 -14.83 24.81
N LEU A 575 -7.12 -15.59 23.72
CA LEU A 575 -5.90 -15.51 22.92
C LEU A 575 -5.75 -14.07 22.42
N ASP A 576 -4.55 -13.51 22.58
CA ASP A 576 -4.28 -12.08 22.42
C ASP A 576 -2.92 -11.91 21.74
N VAL A 577 -2.86 -11.11 20.68
CA VAL A 577 -1.59 -10.66 20.09
C VAL A 577 -1.02 -9.58 20.99
N ALA A 578 0.15 -9.82 21.58
CA ALA A 578 0.72 -8.95 22.59
C ALA A 578 0.86 -7.51 22.10
N ASN A 579 0.34 -6.56 22.90
CA ASN A 579 0.26 -5.13 22.60
C ASN A 579 -0.55 -4.77 21.35
N GLY A 580 -1.30 -5.71 20.75
CA GLY A 580 -1.96 -5.52 19.46
C GLY A 580 -0.99 -5.24 18.31
N ALA A 581 0.27 -5.67 18.43
CA ALA A 581 1.31 -5.37 17.46
C ALA A 581 1.04 -6.02 16.09
N ASP A 582 1.48 -5.38 15.02
CA ASP A 582 1.41 -5.92 13.64
C ASP A 582 2.82 -6.10 13.06
N GLU A 583 3.58 -6.99 13.68
CA GLU A 583 4.92 -7.38 13.26
C GLU A 583 5.14 -8.89 13.40
N ASP A 584 6.09 -9.41 12.63
CA ASP A 584 6.46 -10.82 12.65
C ASP A 584 7.20 -11.15 13.95
N GLY A 585 6.85 -12.29 14.57
CA GLY A 585 7.35 -12.67 15.88
C GLY A 585 6.60 -12.02 17.05
N ALA A 586 5.61 -11.13 16.82
CA ALA A 586 4.79 -10.60 17.90
C ALA A 586 4.08 -11.75 18.63
N ASN A 587 4.20 -11.73 19.96
CA ASN A 587 3.92 -12.89 20.80
C ASN A 587 2.42 -13.18 20.93
N LEU A 588 2.01 -14.46 20.94
CA LEU A 588 0.68 -14.82 21.42
C LEU A 588 0.72 -15.06 22.93
N GLN A 589 -0.22 -14.41 23.62
CA GLN A 589 -0.43 -14.54 25.05
C GLN A 589 -1.91 -14.79 25.32
N ILE A 590 -2.26 -15.06 26.58
CA ILE A 590 -3.62 -14.81 27.06
C ILE A 590 -3.71 -13.46 27.72
N TYR A 591 -4.79 -12.72 27.45
CA TYR A 591 -5.11 -11.47 28.14
C TYR A 591 -6.57 -11.47 28.58
N THR A 592 -6.93 -10.59 29.52
CA THR A 592 -8.33 -10.41 29.96
C THR A 592 -9.24 -10.28 28.75
N ALA A 593 -10.43 -10.87 28.73
CA ALA A 593 -11.34 -10.73 27.59
C ALA A 593 -11.86 -9.29 27.45
N TYR A 594 -11.56 -8.62 26.34
CA TYR A 594 -12.12 -7.32 25.94
C TYR A 594 -12.65 -7.32 24.49
N GLY A 595 -12.28 -8.30 23.66
CA GLY A 595 -12.94 -8.57 22.38
C GLY A 595 -12.62 -7.59 21.23
N HIS A 596 -11.62 -6.72 21.37
CA HIS A 596 -11.11 -5.89 20.27
C HIS A 596 -10.14 -6.68 19.37
N ASP A 597 -9.58 -6.03 18.35
CA ASP A 597 -8.89 -6.65 17.22
C ASP A 597 -7.71 -7.55 17.59
N ALA A 598 -6.97 -7.27 18.67
CA ALA A 598 -5.88 -8.14 19.14
C ALA A 598 -6.34 -9.52 19.63
N GLN A 599 -7.64 -9.68 19.92
CA GLN A 599 -8.28 -10.93 20.36
C GLN A 599 -9.19 -11.57 19.30
N GLN A 600 -9.23 -10.98 18.10
CA GLN A 600 -10.03 -11.48 16.98
C GLN A 600 -9.14 -12.11 15.91
N PHE A 601 -9.61 -13.22 15.36
CA PHE A 601 -8.89 -14.05 14.39
C PHE A 601 -9.82 -14.47 13.26
N VAL A 602 -9.31 -14.62 12.04
CA VAL A 602 -10.05 -15.23 10.93
C VAL A 602 -9.49 -16.62 10.65
N VAL A 603 -10.35 -17.63 10.68
CA VAL A 603 -9.95 -18.98 10.28
C VAL A 603 -10.03 -19.07 8.76
N LYS A 604 -8.98 -19.53 8.11
CA LYS A 604 -8.93 -19.78 6.67
C LYS A 604 -8.84 -21.27 6.42
N ASN A 605 -9.58 -21.74 5.42
CA ASN A 605 -9.43 -23.11 4.91
C ASN A 605 -7.99 -23.36 4.44
N THR A 606 -7.61 -24.62 4.23
CA THR A 606 -6.43 -24.98 3.43
C THR A 606 -6.83 -25.96 2.33
N LYS A 607 -5.86 -26.38 1.51
CA LYS A 607 -6.07 -27.46 0.52
C LYS A 607 -6.28 -28.84 1.16
N LYS A 608 -6.07 -28.98 2.48
CA LYS A 608 -6.26 -30.22 3.24
C LYS A 608 -7.56 -30.09 4.04
N SER A 609 -8.51 -31.00 3.85
CA SER A 609 -9.76 -31.02 4.61
C SER A 609 -9.47 -31.16 6.12
N GLY A 610 -10.21 -30.41 6.95
CA GLY A 610 -10.03 -30.38 8.41
C GLY A 610 -8.75 -29.68 8.92
N VAL A 611 -7.93 -29.11 8.02
CA VAL A 611 -6.73 -28.33 8.36
C VAL A 611 -6.96 -26.88 7.97
N TYR A 612 -6.66 -25.99 8.89
CA TYR A 612 -6.94 -24.57 8.82
C TYR A 612 -5.69 -23.74 9.09
N THR A 613 -5.77 -22.45 8.81
CA THR A 613 -4.75 -21.45 9.17
C THR A 613 -5.47 -20.31 9.90
N ILE A 614 -4.87 -19.78 10.97
CA ILE A 614 -5.55 -18.82 11.86
C ILE A 614 -4.90 -17.44 11.67
N GLY A 615 -5.53 -16.54 10.92
CA GLY A 615 -5.03 -15.19 10.64
C GLY A 615 -5.39 -14.21 11.75
N THR A 616 -4.50 -13.30 12.14
CA THR A 616 -4.76 -12.30 13.19
C THR A 616 -5.50 -11.09 12.61
N LYS A 617 -6.46 -10.52 13.33
CA LYS A 617 -7.20 -9.33 12.84
C LYS A 617 -6.35 -8.07 12.85
N VAL A 618 -5.45 -7.90 13.82
CA VAL A 618 -4.50 -6.77 13.87
C VAL A 618 -3.59 -6.67 12.64
N SER A 619 -3.29 -7.81 11.99
CA SER A 619 -2.55 -7.84 10.72
C SER A 619 -3.43 -7.84 9.47
N ASN A 620 -4.75 -7.64 9.62
CA ASN A 620 -5.75 -7.82 8.56
C ASN A 620 -5.59 -9.17 7.82
N ALA A 621 -5.30 -10.24 8.59
CA ALA A 621 -5.05 -11.59 8.07
C ALA A 621 -3.87 -11.72 7.09
N VAL A 622 -2.87 -10.85 7.21
CA VAL A 622 -1.54 -10.99 6.57
C VAL A 622 -0.66 -11.94 7.37
N ARG A 623 -0.78 -11.92 8.71
CA ARG A 623 -0.03 -12.76 9.65
C ARG A 623 -0.93 -13.81 10.31
N TYR A 624 -0.34 -14.95 10.61
CA TYR A 624 -1.01 -16.15 11.08
C TYR A 624 -0.36 -16.69 12.34
N VAL A 625 -1.14 -17.37 13.19
CA VAL A 625 -0.64 -18.06 14.39
C VAL A 625 0.38 -19.13 13.96
N ASP A 626 1.60 -18.96 14.42
CA ASP A 626 2.82 -19.60 13.95
C ASP A 626 3.58 -20.25 15.12
N VAL A 627 4.01 -21.50 14.93
CA VAL A 627 4.95 -22.17 15.83
C VAL A 627 6.39 -21.75 15.49
N TYR A 628 6.98 -20.93 16.36
CA TYR A 628 8.24 -20.23 16.13
C TYR A 628 9.38 -21.16 15.68
N GLU A 629 10.11 -20.73 14.64
CA GLU A 629 11.20 -21.48 13.97
C GLU A 629 10.80 -22.91 13.53
N HIS A 630 9.51 -23.18 13.30
CA HIS A 630 9.00 -24.51 12.94
C HIS A 630 9.36 -25.62 13.95
N LYS A 631 9.71 -25.25 15.19
CA LYS A 631 10.17 -26.18 16.23
C LYS A 631 9.05 -27.14 16.64
N LYS A 632 9.45 -28.32 17.11
CA LYS A 632 8.55 -29.44 17.46
C LYS A 632 8.65 -29.88 18.92
N VAL A 633 9.29 -29.08 19.77
CA VAL A 633 9.54 -29.41 21.18
C VAL A 633 8.51 -28.74 22.09
N ASP A 634 8.21 -29.35 23.23
CA ASP A 634 7.34 -28.74 24.24
C ASP A 634 7.95 -27.44 24.76
N GLY A 635 7.12 -26.43 24.99
CA GLY A 635 7.59 -25.08 25.39
C GLY A 635 8.02 -24.20 24.22
N THR A 636 7.93 -24.66 22.97
CA THR A 636 8.16 -23.79 21.80
C THR A 636 7.13 -22.67 21.78
N ASN A 637 7.62 -21.43 21.61
CA ASN A 637 6.80 -20.22 21.57
C ASN A 637 5.80 -20.20 20.40
N VAL A 638 4.64 -19.59 20.61
CA VAL A 638 3.69 -19.28 19.54
C VAL A 638 3.63 -17.77 19.35
N CYS A 639 3.81 -17.32 18.12
CA CYS A 639 3.78 -15.92 17.70
C CYS A 639 2.91 -15.77 16.45
N GLN A 640 2.69 -14.54 15.99
CA GLN A 640 2.19 -14.35 14.63
C GLN A 640 3.36 -14.20 13.65
N TRP A 641 3.18 -14.66 12.42
CA TRP A 641 4.14 -14.47 11.34
C TRP A 641 3.45 -14.36 9.98
N LEU A 642 4.07 -13.67 9.02
CA LEU A 642 3.64 -13.56 7.63
C LEU A 642 3.25 -14.93 7.06
N TYR A 643 2.13 -15.00 6.34
CA TYR A 643 1.66 -16.25 5.75
C TYR A 643 2.64 -16.82 4.72
N TYR A 644 3.11 -18.03 4.98
CA TYR A 644 3.84 -18.84 4.01
C TYR A 644 3.07 -20.10 3.61
N GLY A 645 2.03 -20.49 4.35
CA GLY A 645 1.29 -21.74 4.13
C GLY A 645 2.05 -22.99 4.58
N ASN A 646 3.03 -22.80 5.47
CA ASN A 646 3.86 -23.88 5.99
C ASN A 646 3.14 -24.64 7.13
N PRO A 647 3.44 -25.93 7.36
CA PRO A 647 2.77 -26.73 8.41
C PRO A 647 2.90 -26.20 9.85
N ASN A 648 3.80 -25.27 10.15
CA ASN A 648 3.90 -24.58 11.45
C ASN A 648 2.82 -23.49 11.65
N GLN A 649 2.14 -23.09 10.57
CA GLN A 649 1.00 -22.17 10.54
C GLN A 649 -0.35 -22.89 10.35
N GLU A 650 -0.30 -24.21 10.11
CA GLU A 650 -1.48 -25.07 9.94
C GLU A 650 -1.94 -25.66 11.29
N TRP A 651 -3.25 -25.63 11.52
CA TRP A 651 -3.91 -26.04 12.76
C TRP A 651 -5.13 -26.91 12.48
N ILE A 652 -5.34 -27.94 13.30
CA ILE A 652 -6.56 -28.75 13.34
C ILE A 652 -7.36 -28.33 14.58
N PHE A 653 -8.65 -28.09 14.40
CA PHE A 653 -9.60 -27.81 15.48
C PHE A 653 -10.24 -29.13 15.91
N GLU A 654 -9.68 -29.79 16.93
CA GLU A 654 -10.21 -31.06 17.47
C GLU A 654 -11.28 -30.77 18.54
N PRO A 655 -12.56 -31.15 18.36
CA PRO A 655 -13.60 -30.86 19.35
C PRO A 655 -13.34 -31.49 20.72
N VAL A 656 -13.58 -30.72 21.79
CA VAL A 656 -13.58 -31.26 23.16
C VAL A 656 -14.88 -32.02 23.39
N ASN A 657 -14.89 -33.31 23.05
CA ASN A 657 -16.06 -34.17 23.23
C ASN A 657 -16.43 -34.29 24.72
N ASN A 658 -17.57 -33.71 25.09
CA ASN A 658 -18.24 -33.99 26.38
C ASN A 658 -18.88 -35.38 26.35
N GLN A 659 -18.08 -36.44 26.35
CA GLN A 659 -18.53 -37.79 26.69
C GLN A 659 -18.04 -38.18 28.09
N SER A 660 -18.94 -38.03 29.05
CA SER A 660 -18.86 -38.79 30.28
C SER A 660 -19.44 -40.19 30.04
N GLN A 661 -18.59 -41.21 29.95
CA GLN A 661 -18.81 -42.55 30.53
C GLN A 661 -17.69 -43.56 30.17
N GLY A 662 -17.33 -44.39 31.14
CA GLY A 662 -16.98 -45.80 30.90
C GLY A 662 -15.52 -46.14 30.58
N SER A 663 -14.87 -46.89 31.47
CA SER A 663 -13.48 -47.36 31.36
C SER A 663 -13.31 -48.72 30.65
N GLN A 664 -12.06 -48.95 30.16
CA GLN A 664 -11.36 -50.26 30.03
C GLN A 664 -11.50 -51.07 28.70
N PRO A 665 -10.55 -51.99 28.35
CA PRO A 665 -9.41 -51.58 27.50
C PRO A 665 -9.05 -52.50 26.28
N ALA A 666 -8.32 -51.90 25.33
CA ALA A 666 -7.29 -52.46 24.43
C ALA A 666 -7.46 -53.81 23.69
N SER A 667 -7.52 -53.75 22.34
CA SER A 667 -6.95 -54.79 21.44
C SER A 667 -6.40 -54.17 20.14
N ARG A 668 -5.42 -54.86 19.51
CA ARG A 668 -4.58 -54.40 18.36
C ARG A 668 -5.25 -54.70 16.98
N PRO A 669 -4.63 -54.48 15.79
CA PRO A 669 -5.22 -53.63 14.75
C PRO A 669 -5.59 -54.35 13.44
N SER A 670 -6.46 -53.74 12.63
CA SER A 670 -6.65 -54.10 11.21
C SER A 670 -7.06 -52.89 10.37
N ASN A 671 -6.43 -52.74 9.21
CA ASN A 671 -6.61 -51.70 8.19
C ASN A 671 -6.77 -52.43 6.83
N PRO A 672 -7.24 -51.79 5.75
CA PRO A 672 -8.55 -51.16 5.54
C PRO A 672 -9.30 -51.79 4.33
N GLU A 673 -10.62 -51.56 4.19
CA GLU A 673 -11.33 -51.33 2.90
C GLU A 673 -12.85 -51.11 3.12
N PRO A 674 -13.64 -50.62 2.14
CA PRO A 674 -13.96 -49.20 1.99
C PRO A 674 -15.40 -48.84 2.42
N SER A 675 -15.61 -47.60 2.88
CA SER A 675 -16.92 -47.13 3.34
C SER A 675 -17.88 -46.76 2.19
N ASN A 676 -18.97 -47.52 2.08
CA ASN A 676 -20.21 -47.12 1.39
C ASN A 676 -20.85 -45.90 2.10
N PRO A 677 -21.62 -45.02 1.43
CA PRO A 677 -22.08 -43.76 2.04
C PRO A 677 -23.26 -43.95 3.00
N GLU A 678 -23.27 -43.18 4.10
CA GLU A 678 -24.41 -43.05 5.02
C GLU A 678 -25.37 -41.91 4.62
N PRO A 679 -26.62 -41.90 5.14
CA PRO A 679 -27.76 -41.30 4.43
C PRO A 679 -28.02 -39.82 4.73
N SER A 680 -28.78 -39.18 3.84
CA SER A 680 -29.26 -37.80 3.98
C SER A 680 -30.20 -37.59 5.17
N GLN A 681 -29.96 -36.55 5.96
CA GLN A 681 -30.91 -36.05 6.96
C GLN A 681 -32.15 -35.41 6.29
N PRO A 682 -33.37 -35.61 6.83
CA PRO A 682 -34.59 -34.99 6.32
C PRO A 682 -34.73 -33.52 6.73
N ALA A 683 -35.45 -32.75 5.92
CA ALA A 683 -35.69 -31.31 6.07
C ALA A 683 -36.37 -30.91 7.40
N PRO A 684 -36.11 -29.69 7.93
CA PRO A 684 -36.87 -29.14 9.04
C PRO A 684 -38.35 -28.92 8.68
N LYS A 685 -39.28 -29.33 9.55
CA LYS A 685 -40.70 -29.04 9.37
C LYS A 685 -40.97 -27.53 9.56
N GLY A 686 -41.56 -26.89 8.54
CA GLY A 686 -42.09 -25.52 8.63
C GLY A 686 -41.43 -24.49 7.70
N LEU A 687 -40.54 -24.88 6.80
CA LEU A 687 -40.11 -24.03 5.68
C LEU A 687 -40.85 -24.46 4.42
N ASP A 688 -41.67 -23.55 3.87
CA ASP A 688 -42.54 -23.82 2.72
C ASP A 688 -41.99 -23.13 1.46
N LEU A 689 -41.75 -23.89 0.39
CA LEU A 689 -41.19 -23.38 -0.86
C LEU A 689 -42.26 -23.37 -1.96
N ASN A 690 -42.61 -22.16 -2.43
CA ASN A 690 -43.53 -21.95 -3.53
C ASN A 690 -42.76 -21.61 -4.82
N THR A 691 -43.04 -22.34 -5.90
CA THR A 691 -42.33 -22.22 -7.19
C THR A 691 -43.27 -21.68 -8.26
N SER A 692 -42.81 -20.68 -9.01
CA SER A 692 -43.49 -20.19 -10.22
C SER A 692 -42.54 -20.24 -11.42
N ILE A 693 -43.06 -20.65 -12.59
CA ILE A 693 -42.26 -20.88 -13.80
C ILE A 693 -42.92 -20.18 -14.99
N SER A 694 -42.23 -19.19 -15.56
CA SER A 694 -42.57 -18.56 -16.83
C SER A 694 -41.67 -19.09 -17.95
N ARG A 695 -42.19 -19.26 -19.15
CA ARG A 695 -41.49 -19.88 -20.29
C ARG A 695 -41.65 -19.03 -21.56
N TRP A 696 -40.61 -18.99 -22.38
CA TRP A 696 -40.63 -18.44 -23.74
C TRP A 696 -39.87 -19.36 -24.69
N ASN A 697 -39.81 -19.01 -25.99
CA ASN A 697 -39.10 -19.83 -26.96
C ASN A 697 -37.58 -19.81 -26.67
N GLY A 698 -37.01 -20.95 -26.25
CA GLY A 698 -35.59 -21.13 -25.98
C GLY A 698 -35.14 -20.86 -24.53
N GLY A 699 -36.03 -20.47 -23.61
CA GLY A 699 -35.65 -20.24 -22.21
C GLY A 699 -36.84 -20.05 -21.26
N TYR A 700 -36.53 -19.89 -19.98
CA TYR A 700 -37.50 -19.79 -18.90
C TYR A 700 -36.96 -19.01 -17.70
N ASN A 701 -37.88 -18.57 -16.84
CA ASN A 701 -37.60 -17.86 -15.59
C ASN A 701 -38.32 -18.58 -14.45
N VAL A 702 -37.59 -18.91 -13.39
CA VAL A 702 -38.10 -19.52 -12.17
C VAL A 702 -38.03 -18.51 -11.03
N SER A 703 -39.14 -18.26 -10.35
CA SER A 703 -39.15 -17.57 -9.05
C SER A 703 -39.53 -18.55 -7.95
N LEU A 704 -38.76 -18.49 -6.86
CA LEU A 704 -38.83 -19.33 -5.68
C LEU A 704 -39.12 -18.44 -4.48
N LYS A 705 -40.27 -18.63 -3.84
CA LYS A 705 -40.65 -17.93 -2.62
C LYS A 705 -40.55 -18.90 -1.45
N LEU A 706 -39.57 -18.68 -0.58
CA LEU A 706 -39.34 -19.46 0.63
C LEU A 706 -40.01 -18.75 1.81
N GLU A 707 -41.03 -19.37 2.40
CA GLU A 707 -41.78 -18.86 3.55
C GLU A 707 -41.38 -19.61 4.83
N ASN A 708 -41.16 -18.86 5.91
CA ASN A 708 -40.82 -19.46 7.21
C ASN A 708 -42.04 -19.50 8.13
N ASN A 709 -42.58 -20.70 8.32
CA ASN A 709 -43.67 -21.04 9.24
C ASN A 709 -43.21 -21.95 10.39
N THR A 710 -41.90 -21.99 10.70
CA THR A 710 -41.31 -22.89 11.72
C THR A 710 -41.63 -22.51 13.18
N GLY A 711 -42.18 -21.33 13.43
CA GLY A 711 -42.41 -20.78 14.77
C GLY A 711 -41.22 -19.99 15.35
N SER A 712 -40.08 -19.94 14.66
CA SER A 712 -38.88 -19.20 15.06
C SER A 712 -38.18 -18.53 13.86
N THR A 713 -37.18 -17.69 14.09
CA THR A 713 -36.38 -17.12 12.99
C THR A 713 -35.43 -18.17 12.44
N VAL A 714 -35.56 -18.47 11.14
CA VAL A 714 -34.60 -19.30 10.40
C VAL A 714 -33.42 -18.41 10.00
N ASN A 715 -32.21 -18.83 10.32
CA ASN A 715 -30.97 -18.19 9.92
C ASN A 715 -30.15 -19.21 9.13
N ASP A 716 -29.76 -18.82 7.92
CA ASP A 716 -29.14 -19.65 6.88
C ASP A 716 -30.07 -20.80 6.44
N TRP A 717 -30.48 -20.77 5.18
CA TRP A 717 -31.37 -21.76 4.55
C TRP A 717 -30.70 -22.33 3.30
N THR A 718 -31.02 -23.57 2.93
CA THR A 718 -30.49 -24.19 1.71
C THR A 718 -31.61 -24.78 0.85
N ILE A 719 -31.51 -24.62 -0.46
CA ILE A 719 -32.40 -25.30 -1.42
C ILE A 719 -31.55 -26.11 -2.40
N LYS A 720 -31.77 -27.42 -2.51
CA LYS A 720 -31.13 -28.26 -3.52
C LYS A 720 -32.11 -28.55 -4.66
N ILE A 721 -31.69 -28.29 -5.90
CA ILE A 721 -32.47 -28.55 -7.13
C ILE A 721 -31.67 -29.46 -8.05
N LYS A 722 -32.29 -30.49 -8.64
CA LYS A 722 -31.57 -31.39 -9.58
C LYS A 722 -31.17 -30.66 -10.87
N LYS A 723 -29.94 -30.90 -11.34
CA LYS A 723 -29.42 -30.42 -12.63
C LYS A 723 -30.12 -31.05 -13.84
N SER A 724 -30.82 -32.18 -13.66
CA SER A 724 -31.68 -32.77 -14.69
C SER A 724 -32.92 -31.93 -14.98
N ASP A 725 -33.38 -31.16 -14.00
CA ASP A 725 -34.69 -30.50 -14.02
C ASP A 725 -34.55 -29.05 -14.53
N VAL A 726 -33.38 -28.44 -14.33
CA VAL A 726 -33.05 -27.06 -14.69
C VAL A 726 -31.60 -26.90 -15.17
N ASN A 727 -31.38 -25.88 -15.99
CA ASN A 727 -30.09 -25.41 -16.49
C ASN A 727 -29.98 -23.92 -16.13
N ILE A 728 -29.30 -23.61 -15.03
CA ILE A 728 -29.22 -22.26 -14.46
C ILE A 728 -28.19 -21.44 -15.25
N GLY A 729 -28.64 -20.39 -15.94
CA GLY A 729 -27.79 -19.47 -16.70
C GLY A 729 -27.43 -18.19 -15.95
N SER A 730 -28.38 -17.63 -15.20
CA SER A 730 -28.16 -16.48 -14.30
C SER A 730 -29.14 -16.55 -13.11
N SER A 731 -28.76 -15.98 -11.97
CA SER A 731 -29.57 -15.98 -10.74
C SER A 731 -29.55 -14.63 -10.04
N TRP A 732 -30.52 -14.41 -9.15
CA TRP A 732 -30.61 -13.22 -8.29
C TRP A 732 -31.06 -13.59 -6.88
N ASN A 733 -30.65 -12.77 -5.90
CA ASN A 733 -30.93 -12.92 -4.47
C ASN A 733 -30.48 -14.28 -3.88
N MET A 734 -29.57 -14.99 -4.55
CA MET A 734 -29.07 -16.29 -4.14
C MET A 734 -27.62 -16.48 -4.60
N SER A 735 -26.89 -17.33 -3.89
CA SER A 735 -25.67 -17.96 -4.38
C SER A 735 -26.03 -19.35 -4.93
N VAL A 736 -25.35 -19.79 -5.99
CA VAL A 736 -25.61 -21.11 -6.63
C VAL A 736 -24.30 -21.85 -6.81
N GLU A 737 -24.18 -23.01 -6.18
CA GLU A 737 -23.05 -23.92 -6.34
C GLU A 737 -23.50 -25.26 -6.95
N ALA A 738 -22.56 -26.00 -7.52
CA ALA A 738 -22.82 -27.23 -8.27
C ALA A 738 -22.25 -28.45 -7.50
N GLU A 739 -23.09 -29.21 -6.83
CA GLU A 739 -22.69 -30.37 -6.00
C GLU A 739 -23.32 -31.66 -6.53
N GLY A 740 -22.50 -32.58 -7.06
CA GLY A 740 -23.00 -33.85 -7.63
C GLY A 740 -24.07 -33.61 -8.72
N ASP A 741 -25.23 -34.23 -8.58
CA ASP A 741 -26.38 -34.06 -9.49
C ASP A 741 -27.26 -32.84 -9.18
N TYR A 742 -26.90 -32.02 -8.18
CA TYR A 742 -27.71 -30.90 -7.68
C TYR A 742 -27.01 -29.54 -7.86
N TYR A 743 -27.83 -28.51 -8.08
CA TYR A 743 -27.50 -27.15 -7.69
C TYR A 743 -27.84 -26.96 -6.22
N VAL A 744 -26.90 -26.43 -5.45
CA VAL A 744 -27.08 -26.05 -4.05
C VAL A 744 -27.23 -24.53 -4.02
N ILE A 745 -28.38 -24.07 -3.54
CA ILE A 745 -28.76 -22.66 -3.52
C ILE A 745 -28.76 -22.19 -2.08
N THR A 746 -28.03 -21.12 -1.81
CA THR A 746 -27.86 -20.53 -0.47
C THR A 746 -28.16 -19.03 -0.49
N PRO A 747 -28.47 -18.41 0.67
CA PRO A 747 -28.73 -16.98 0.75
C PRO A 747 -27.54 -16.11 0.35
N VAL A 748 -27.85 -14.85 0.11
CA VAL A 748 -26.90 -13.73 0.15
C VAL A 748 -27.07 -12.99 1.49
N ASP A 749 -26.08 -12.19 1.89
CA ASP A 749 -25.99 -11.68 3.28
C ASP A 749 -27.24 -11.01 3.84
N TRP A 750 -28.05 -10.36 3.00
CA TRP A 750 -29.23 -9.61 3.40
C TRP A 750 -30.54 -10.44 3.46
N ASN A 751 -30.58 -11.67 2.94
CA ASN A 751 -31.77 -12.54 2.97
C ASN A 751 -31.58 -13.88 3.70
N LYS A 752 -30.43 -14.08 4.36
CA LYS A 752 -30.15 -15.29 5.15
C LYS A 752 -31.02 -15.47 6.40
N SER A 753 -31.60 -14.39 6.93
CA SER A 753 -32.48 -14.44 8.10
C SER A 753 -33.93 -14.22 7.66
N ILE A 754 -34.80 -15.19 7.93
CA ILE A 754 -36.24 -15.12 7.67
C ILE A 754 -36.93 -15.21 9.03
N ALA A 755 -37.56 -14.13 9.49
CA ALA A 755 -38.38 -14.17 10.70
C ALA A 755 -39.62 -15.07 10.49
N ASN A 756 -40.17 -15.63 11.58
CA ASN A 756 -41.40 -16.42 11.49
C ASN A 756 -42.56 -15.60 10.91
N GLY A 757 -43.29 -16.16 9.94
CA GLY A 757 -44.33 -15.48 9.18
C GLY A 757 -43.81 -14.50 8.11
N GLN A 758 -42.52 -14.55 7.76
CA GLN A 758 -41.94 -13.80 6.65
C GLN A 758 -41.47 -14.73 5.52
N SER A 759 -41.16 -14.14 4.37
CA SER A 759 -40.72 -14.86 3.18
C SER A 759 -39.64 -14.12 2.42
N VAL A 760 -38.75 -14.86 1.74
CA VAL A 760 -37.80 -14.30 0.77
C VAL A 760 -38.14 -14.79 -0.63
N GLU A 761 -37.98 -13.93 -1.64
CA GLU A 761 -38.14 -14.30 -3.03
C GLU A 761 -36.80 -14.22 -3.78
N ILE A 762 -36.44 -15.32 -4.41
CA ILE A 762 -35.18 -15.57 -5.10
C ILE A 762 -35.49 -16.22 -6.45
N GLY A 763 -34.59 -16.17 -7.42
CA GLY A 763 -34.84 -16.92 -8.65
C GLY A 763 -33.69 -16.96 -9.63
N PHE A 764 -33.97 -17.58 -10.79
CA PHE A 764 -33.01 -17.74 -11.87
C PHE A 764 -33.66 -17.78 -13.25
N GLN A 765 -32.86 -17.44 -14.27
CA GLN A 765 -33.17 -17.66 -15.68
C GLN A 765 -32.34 -18.83 -16.21
N GLY A 766 -32.99 -19.64 -17.06
CA GLY A 766 -32.38 -20.82 -17.65
C GLY A 766 -32.65 -20.92 -19.15
N ASN A 767 -31.75 -21.63 -19.83
CA ASN A 767 -31.79 -21.82 -21.28
C ASN A 767 -32.29 -23.24 -21.62
N GLY A 768 -33.10 -23.35 -22.67
CA GLY A 768 -33.72 -24.61 -23.11
C GLY A 768 -35.14 -24.81 -22.58
N SER A 769 -35.57 -26.07 -22.44
CA SER A 769 -36.89 -26.46 -21.92
C SER A 769 -36.83 -26.82 -20.43
N ILE A 770 -37.89 -26.51 -19.70
CA ILE A 770 -38.10 -26.89 -18.30
C ILE A 770 -39.42 -27.65 -18.13
N GLY A 771 -39.43 -28.66 -17.27
CA GLY A 771 -40.64 -29.40 -16.89
C GLY A 771 -41.72 -28.54 -16.23
N ASN A 772 -42.89 -29.12 -15.96
CA ASN A 772 -44.02 -28.38 -15.37
C ASN A 772 -43.82 -28.04 -13.89
N SER A 773 -42.94 -28.76 -13.20
CA SER A 773 -42.53 -28.59 -11.81
C SER A 773 -41.01 -28.78 -11.67
N ILE A 774 -40.46 -28.48 -10.50
CA ILE A 774 -39.05 -28.65 -10.14
C ILE A 774 -39.01 -29.41 -8.82
N ASP A 775 -38.25 -30.51 -8.72
CA ASP A 775 -37.97 -31.15 -7.44
C ASP A 775 -36.92 -30.31 -6.69
N ALA A 776 -37.39 -29.55 -5.69
CA ALA A 776 -36.56 -28.73 -4.82
C ALA A 776 -36.64 -29.23 -3.37
N ILE A 777 -35.48 -29.48 -2.75
CA ILE A 777 -35.35 -29.93 -1.36
C ILE A 777 -34.91 -28.73 -0.52
N VAL A 778 -35.74 -28.31 0.43
CA VAL A 778 -35.39 -27.26 1.41
C VAL A 778 -34.70 -27.89 2.61
N GLN A 779 -33.68 -27.23 3.17
CA GLN A 779 -32.96 -27.62 4.39
C GLN A 779 -32.68 -26.39 5.26
#